data_AF-A0A3D0NRZ0-F1
#
_entry.id   AF-A0A3D0NRZ0-F1
#
_cell.length_a   1.000
_cell.length_b   1.000
_cell.length_c   1.000
_cell.angle_alpha   90.00
_cell.angle_beta   90.00
_cell.angle_gamma   90.00
#
_symmetry.space_group_name_H-M   'P 1'
#
loop_
_entity.id
_entity.type
_entity.pdbx_description
1 polymer ?
#
loop_
_entity_poly.entity_id
_entity_poly.type
_entity_poly.pdbx_seq_one_letter_code
_entity_poly.pdbx_strand_id
1 'polypeptide(L)'
;MNLHYLSPESSSVKESNVNQFSDFFGKYLDVSTFPAALREGALVNIRMDSEKRMMEVYTEMSALVDKEALYRAEKTICESILNLFQCHIYPKYDADLFDESYYPQLMREMKRRYASLNGTLNESSARVEGDRFVITLQHGGRELLLQKGFDKNLSALIREEFGLSYHIALEGVVTIDAESDTYIEQQKITEEKVLREQRIAEQEQYESMMQTANSRKAPPQKAAPLPVPTEIEIREGASLNPACIPESAVTIYGSHVKGNLFPLWQLSVESGTIIFWGTIFGMEVRDSRDNKRKIISVNITDYTGSATVKIIDYNEKCKGILELKTGDTILVKGEAQMDKYDHDITVMASAVCRVATAKIVDKAPVKRVELHLHTNMSAMDAVTSAGDLVKRAYSWGMPAIAITDHGVAQAYPDAMNACDAIHSKGGQFKVIYGVEAYFINDGEAGVVSGSANQPLDGTFIVFDIETTGLSVLQERITEIGAVRMVNGEIKDTFSTFVDPQKPIPPKITELTGIDDSMVADAPSEEEAVRSFLEFCGENAIVVAHNASFDTSFIKAACERNDLHYTLTHIDTLAIARGLFPQLNKHKLDVIAKHLKLGDFNHHRACDDALMLAKIFQVMLQKLKDEYKITDTASIAQALPKPSFKSYKYFHQILLVKNQLGLKNLYKLISKAHLDYFYKKPLTPKSELVKLRDGLLIGSACEAGELYRAILDGKNREELKSIASFYDYLEIQPIGNNMHLVREGKVKDVEALQDINRLIVGLGDELGLPVVATCDVHFMDPYQSKYREILLTSQNYSDAAEQP
;
A
#
# COMPACT_ATOMS: atom_id res chain seq x y z
N MET A 1 11.35 35.28 -24.38
CA MET A 1 12.69 35.84 -24.66
C MET A 1 13.68 34.76 -24.25
N ASN A 2 14.40 34.18 -25.22
CA ASN A 2 15.22 32.98 -25.02
C ASN A 2 16.49 33.29 -24.22
N LEU A 3 16.88 32.38 -23.32
CA LEU A 3 18.15 32.32 -22.57
C LEU A 3 19.42 32.25 -23.46
N HIS A 4 19.29 32.47 -24.77
CA HIS A 4 20.38 32.42 -25.74
C HIS A 4 21.28 33.66 -25.76
N TYR A 5 21.04 34.67 -24.91
CA TYR A 5 21.86 35.90 -24.86
C TYR A 5 22.91 35.93 -23.74
N LEU A 6 23.16 34.82 -23.06
CA LEU A 6 24.31 34.68 -22.17
C LEU A 6 25.17 33.51 -22.69
N SER A 7 25.97 33.76 -23.72
CA SER A 7 26.97 32.79 -24.18
C SER A 7 28.17 32.76 -23.22
N PRO A 8 28.84 31.61 -23.05
CA PRO A 8 30.03 31.48 -22.25
C PRO A 8 31.25 31.87 -23.10
N GLU A 9 31.58 33.17 -23.16
CA GLU A 9 32.93 33.57 -23.55
C GLU A 9 33.81 33.63 -22.31
N SER A 10 34.82 32.76 -22.31
CA SER A 10 36.00 32.82 -21.46
C SER A 10 36.58 34.23 -21.46
N SER A 11 36.19 35.05 -20.50
CA SER A 11 36.79 36.35 -20.28
C SER A 11 36.90 36.57 -18.77
N SER A 12 38.14 36.53 -18.30
CA SER A 12 38.53 37.16 -17.05
C SER A 12 38.30 38.67 -17.20
N VAL A 13 37.08 39.14 -17.00
CA VAL A 13 36.79 40.57 -16.90
C VAL A 13 37.03 40.98 -15.45
N LYS A 14 38.24 41.44 -15.19
CA LYS A 14 38.49 42.40 -14.10
C LYS A 14 37.89 43.74 -14.54
N GLU A 15 36.65 44.01 -14.15
CA GLU A 15 36.12 45.37 -14.11
C GLU A 15 35.61 45.70 -12.71
N SER A 16 36.26 46.69 -12.13
CA SER A 16 36.03 47.27 -10.82
C SER A 16 34.80 48.19 -10.83
N ASN A 17 33.61 47.60 -10.70
CA ASN A 17 32.43 48.28 -10.17
C ASN A 17 31.72 47.29 -9.25
N VAL A 18 31.55 47.62 -7.98
CA VAL A 18 30.84 46.78 -7.01
C VAL A 18 29.38 46.74 -7.44
N ASN A 19 28.98 45.73 -8.21
CA ASN A 19 27.58 45.54 -8.59
C ASN A 19 26.81 45.16 -7.32
N GLN A 20 25.89 46.01 -6.88
CA GLN A 20 24.98 45.64 -5.80
C GLN A 20 23.98 44.61 -6.33
N PHE A 21 23.48 43.76 -5.44
CA PHE A 21 22.51 42.71 -5.77
C PHE A 21 21.29 43.29 -6.50
N SER A 22 20.78 44.44 -6.05
CA SER A 22 19.65 45.13 -6.68
C SER A 22 19.95 45.61 -8.11
N ASP A 23 21.17 46.05 -8.38
CA ASP A 23 21.55 46.57 -9.70
C ASP A 23 21.58 45.47 -10.76
N PHE A 24 21.88 44.24 -10.33
CA PHE A 24 21.86 43.06 -11.19
C PHE A 24 20.44 42.49 -11.32
N PHE A 25 19.82 42.09 -10.20
CA PHE A 25 18.53 41.39 -10.22
C PHE A 25 17.32 42.30 -10.47
N GLY A 26 17.41 43.59 -10.12
CA GLY A 26 16.34 44.57 -10.34
C GLY A 26 15.97 44.79 -11.81
N LYS A 27 16.82 44.33 -12.74
CA LYS A 27 16.56 44.33 -14.20
C LYS A 27 15.61 43.20 -14.63
N TYR A 28 15.48 42.15 -13.82
CA TYR A 28 14.77 40.92 -14.17
C TYR A 28 13.55 40.64 -13.27
N LEU A 29 13.54 41.21 -12.06
CA LEU A 29 12.43 41.08 -11.12
C LEU A 29 12.34 42.30 -10.20
N ASP A 30 11.17 42.48 -9.59
CA ASP A 30 11.01 43.46 -8.52
C ASP A 30 11.69 42.96 -7.24
N VAL A 31 12.82 43.57 -6.89
CA VAL A 31 13.59 43.26 -5.68
C VAL A 31 13.16 44.08 -4.47
N SER A 32 12.14 44.95 -4.58
CA SER A 32 11.72 45.86 -3.50
C SER A 32 11.28 45.13 -2.23
N THR A 33 10.77 43.90 -2.37
CA THR A 33 10.32 43.03 -1.28
C THR A 33 11.44 42.24 -0.60
N PHE A 34 12.68 42.32 -1.09
CA PHE A 34 13.83 41.63 -0.49
C PHE A 34 14.39 42.41 0.70
N PRO A 35 15.03 41.73 1.68
CA PRO A 35 15.69 42.38 2.80
C PRO A 35 16.69 43.45 2.37
N ALA A 36 16.74 44.59 3.08
CA ALA A 36 17.62 45.71 2.72
C ALA A 36 19.09 45.28 2.59
N ALA A 37 19.59 44.49 3.55
CA ALA A 37 20.96 43.97 3.53
C ALA A 37 21.26 43.05 2.33
N LEU A 38 20.26 42.35 1.79
CA LEU A 38 20.41 41.57 0.56
C LEU A 38 20.41 42.49 -0.67
N ARG A 39 19.49 43.46 -0.74
CA ARG A 39 19.40 44.38 -1.88
C ARG A 39 20.67 45.22 -2.05
N GLU A 40 21.18 45.74 -0.94
CA GLU A 40 22.38 46.57 -0.86
C GLU A 40 23.67 45.74 -0.83
N GLY A 41 23.54 44.41 -0.74
CA GLY A 41 24.66 43.47 -0.68
C GLY A 41 25.53 43.55 -1.92
N ALA A 42 26.85 43.49 -1.73
CA ALA A 42 27.82 43.44 -2.81
C ALA A 42 27.77 42.05 -3.46
N LEU A 43 27.56 42.01 -4.78
CA LEU A 43 27.57 40.76 -5.52
C LEU A 43 29.03 40.35 -5.79
N VAL A 44 29.48 39.26 -5.16
CA VAL A 44 30.87 38.78 -5.24
C VAL A 44 31.06 37.87 -6.45
N ASN A 45 30.11 36.96 -6.70
CA ASN A 45 30.21 36.01 -7.79
C ASN A 45 28.82 35.48 -8.17
N ILE A 46 28.61 35.14 -9.45
CA ILE A 46 27.46 34.36 -9.90
C ILE A 46 27.98 33.20 -10.74
N ARG A 47 27.53 31.98 -10.42
CA ARG A 47 27.76 30.80 -11.27
C ARG A 47 26.44 30.32 -11.83
N MET A 48 26.45 29.96 -13.10
CA MET A 48 25.25 29.47 -13.79
C MET A 48 25.55 28.16 -14.51
N ASP A 49 24.65 27.20 -14.36
CA ASP A 49 24.57 25.98 -15.16
C ASP A 49 23.34 26.10 -16.06
N SER A 50 23.56 26.39 -17.34
CA SER A 50 22.49 26.65 -18.31
C SER A 50 21.72 25.37 -18.68
N GLU A 51 22.37 24.21 -18.67
CA GLU A 51 21.73 22.92 -18.97
C GLU A 51 20.80 22.51 -17.83
N LYS A 52 21.24 22.66 -16.58
CA LYS A 52 20.44 22.33 -15.39
C LYS A 52 19.54 23.48 -14.94
N ARG A 53 19.62 24.64 -15.59
CA ARG A 53 18.93 25.88 -15.20
C ARG A 53 19.15 26.22 -13.73
N MET A 54 20.39 26.11 -13.25
CA MET A 54 20.76 26.41 -11.87
C MET A 54 21.63 27.66 -11.76
N MET A 55 21.44 28.43 -10.68
CA MET A 55 22.24 29.63 -10.39
C MET A 55 22.71 29.63 -8.94
N GLU A 56 23.99 29.89 -8.74
CA GLU A 56 24.59 30.17 -7.43
C GLU A 56 25.00 31.64 -7.36
N VAL A 57 24.58 32.32 -6.30
CA VAL A 57 24.79 33.75 -6.11
C VAL A 57 25.57 33.97 -4.82
N TYR A 58 26.79 34.46 -4.92
CA TYR A 58 27.64 34.74 -3.78
C TYR A 58 27.59 36.25 -3.50
N THR A 59 27.15 36.63 -2.31
CA THR A 59 26.94 38.04 -1.96
C THR A 59 27.44 38.38 -0.57
N GLU A 60 28.19 39.47 -0.46
CA GLU A 60 28.64 40.06 0.79
C GLU A 60 27.59 41.04 1.31
N MET A 61 27.13 40.84 2.54
CA MET A 61 26.05 41.62 3.16
C MET A 61 26.54 42.29 4.45
N SER A 62 26.13 43.54 4.66
CA SER A 62 26.53 44.37 5.80
C SER A 62 25.78 44.06 7.10
N ALA A 63 24.72 43.26 7.05
CA ALA A 63 23.95 42.83 8.20
C ALA A 63 23.39 41.42 8.00
N LEU A 64 23.16 40.71 9.11
CA LEU A 64 22.59 39.36 9.10
C LEU A 64 21.20 39.36 8.45
N VAL A 65 20.95 38.36 7.61
CA VAL A 65 19.65 38.15 6.98
C VAL A 65 19.13 36.78 7.41
N ASP A 66 17.87 36.72 7.83
CA ASP A 66 17.22 35.46 8.18
C ASP A 66 17.19 34.51 6.98
N LYS A 67 17.53 33.23 7.21
CA LYS A 67 17.62 32.22 6.16
C LYS A 67 16.31 32.02 5.40
N GLU A 68 15.14 32.14 6.05
CA GLU A 68 13.85 32.08 5.35
C GLU A 68 13.68 33.23 4.36
N ALA A 69 14.18 34.41 4.70
CA ALA A 69 14.12 35.55 3.81
C ALA A 69 15.00 35.33 2.57
N LEU A 70 16.18 34.72 2.73
CA LEU A 70 17.02 34.30 1.61
C LEU A 70 16.34 33.22 0.76
N TYR A 71 15.70 32.22 1.36
CA TYR A 71 15.01 31.15 0.64
C TYR A 71 13.82 31.67 -0.18
N ARG A 72 13.08 32.65 0.37
CA ARG A 72 12.01 33.35 -0.37
C ARG A 72 12.58 34.14 -1.55
N ALA A 73 13.72 34.81 -1.36
CA ALA A 73 14.38 35.53 -2.45
C ALA A 73 14.85 34.57 -3.56
N GLU A 74 15.48 33.45 -3.21
CA GLU A 74 15.85 32.38 -4.16
C GLU A 74 14.65 31.88 -4.98
N LYS A 75 13.53 31.59 -4.31
CA LYS A 75 12.30 31.16 -4.97
C LYS A 75 11.77 32.23 -5.93
N THR A 76 11.76 33.49 -5.50
CA THR A 76 11.32 34.62 -6.34
C THR A 76 12.22 34.78 -7.58
N ILE A 77 13.52 34.54 -7.45
CA ILE A 77 14.47 34.55 -8.57
C ILE A 77 14.18 33.40 -9.54
N CYS A 78 13.90 32.19 -9.03
CA CYS A 78 13.50 31.04 -9.85
C CYS A 78 12.23 31.31 -10.67
N GLU A 79 11.22 31.92 -10.05
CA GLU A 79 9.91 32.22 -10.64
C GLU A 79 9.90 33.47 -11.54
N SER A 80 11.01 34.22 -11.58
CA SER A 80 11.17 35.40 -12.44
C SER A 80 11.30 35.04 -13.94
N ILE A 81 11.48 36.06 -14.78
CA ILE A 81 11.75 35.89 -16.22
C ILE A 81 12.99 35.02 -16.51
N LEU A 82 13.89 34.85 -15.52
CA LEU A 82 15.06 33.98 -15.61
C LEU A 82 14.67 32.50 -15.69
N ASN A 83 13.49 32.12 -15.18
CA ASN A 83 12.92 30.78 -15.23
C ASN A 83 13.98 29.73 -14.88
N LEU A 84 14.44 29.71 -13.63
CA LEU A 84 15.47 28.77 -13.16
C LEU A 84 14.82 27.57 -12.47
N PHE A 85 15.41 26.39 -12.64
CA PHE A 85 15.01 25.21 -11.86
C PHE A 85 15.42 25.37 -10.39
N GLN A 86 16.59 25.96 -10.14
CA GLN A 86 17.10 26.18 -8.79
C GLN A 86 17.98 27.43 -8.71
N CYS A 87 17.86 28.18 -7.62
CA CYS A 87 18.73 29.28 -7.27
C CYS A 87 19.19 29.09 -5.82
N HIS A 88 20.46 29.35 -5.53
CA HIS A 88 20.98 29.35 -4.17
C HIS A 88 21.80 30.62 -3.93
N ILE A 89 21.52 31.31 -2.83
CA ILE A 89 22.24 32.51 -2.40
C ILE A 89 23.18 32.09 -1.27
N TYR A 90 24.48 32.20 -1.52
CA TYR A 90 25.55 32.02 -0.54
C TYR A 90 25.89 33.37 0.09
N PRO A 91 25.45 33.63 1.34
CA PRO A 91 25.75 34.86 2.02
C PRO A 91 27.18 34.85 2.55
N LYS A 92 27.81 36.02 2.59
CA LYS A 92 29.05 36.26 3.31
C LYS A 92 28.90 37.52 4.15
N TYR A 93 29.32 37.43 5.40
CA TYR A 93 29.20 38.45 6.42
C TYR A 93 30.57 38.78 6.98
N ASP A 94 30.68 39.96 7.61
CA ASP A 94 31.84 40.29 8.44
C ASP A 94 31.90 39.36 9.66
N ALA A 95 33.11 38.98 10.07
CA ALA A 95 33.34 38.12 11.22
C ALA A 95 32.77 38.70 12.52
N ASP A 96 32.74 40.04 12.64
CA ASP A 96 32.23 40.74 13.82
C ASP A 96 30.70 40.60 14.00
N LEU A 97 29.98 40.12 12.98
CA LEU A 97 28.55 39.85 13.04
C LEU A 97 28.21 38.45 13.58
N PHE A 98 29.21 37.59 13.81
CA PHE A 98 28.99 36.23 14.28
C PHE A 98 28.92 36.15 15.81
N ASP A 99 27.81 35.62 16.32
CA ASP A 99 27.70 35.17 17.70
C ASP A 99 26.89 33.87 17.82
N GLU A 100 26.80 33.32 19.03
CA GLU A 100 26.08 32.07 19.32
C GLU A 100 24.57 32.14 19.04
N SER A 101 23.96 33.32 19.02
CA SER A 101 22.55 33.51 18.70
C SER A 101 22.23 33.24 17.23
N TYR A 102 23.24 33.22 16.35
CA TYR A 102 23.09 32.85 14.94
C TYR A 102 23.00 31.33 14.72
N TYR A 103 23.26 30.51 15.75
CA TYR A 103 23.21 29.06 15.68
C TYR A 103 21.93 28.47 15.04
N PRO A 104 20.71 28.94 15.35
CA PRO A 104 19.49 28.42 14.72
C PRO A 104 19.47 28.60 13.19
N GLN A 105 20.10 29.67 12.68
CA GLN A 105 20.21 29.94 11.25
C GLN A 105 21.18 28.95 10.59
N LEU A 106 22.32 28.67 11.22
CA LEU A 106 23.25 27.63 10.77
C LEU A 106 22.58 26.24 10.74
N MET A 107 21.78 25.91 11.77
CA MET A 107 21.08 24.63 11.81
C MET A 107 20.03 24.50 10.71
N ARG A 108 19.34 25.59 10.36
CA ARG A 108 18.40 25.60 9.25
C ARG A 108 19.09 25.30 7.92
N GLU A 109 20.23 25.94 7.68
CA GLU A 109 21.04 25.71 6.49
C GLU A 109 21.64 24.29 6.46
N MET A 110 22.14 23.80 7.59
CA MET A 110 22.65 22.43 7.72
C MET A 110 21.57 21.38 7.45
N LYS A 111 20.34 21.58 7.95
CA LYS A 111 19.19 20.68 7.66
C LYS A 111 18.81 20.70 6.18
N ARG A 112 18.91 21.87 5.53
CA ARG A 112 18.67 22.02 4.08
C ARG A 112 19.73 21.29 3.25
N ARG A 113 21.02 21.40 3.62
CA ARG A 113 22.13 20.76 2.91
C ARG A 113 22.25 19.26 3.19
N TYR A 114 21.87 18.81 4.39
CA TYR A 114 22.03 17.44 4.85
C TYR A 114 20.75 16.93 5.53
N ALA A 115 19.84 16.35 4.74
CA ALA A 115 18.55 15.83 5.19
C ALA A 115 18.63 14.74 6.30
N SER A 116 19.80 14.11 6.46
CA SER A 116 20.06 13.06 7.46
C SER A 116 20.25 13.58 8.90
N LEU A 117 20.24 14.91 9.11
CA LEU A 117 20.42 15.55 10.42
C LEU A 117 19.10 15.81 11.17
N ASN A 118 17.95 15.39 10.63
CA ASN A 118 16.63 15.63 11.23
C ASN A 118 16.42 14.79 12.51
N GLY A 119 16.09 15.46 13.62
CA GLY A 119 15.71 14.85 14.90
C GLY A 119 16.76 14.98 16.02
N THR A 120 18.05 14.80 15.71
CA THR A 120 19.12 14.74 16.73
C THR A 120 19.49 16.10 17.34
N LEU A 121 19.27 17.19 16.59
CA LEU A 121 19.60 18.57 16.96
C LEU A 121 18.35 19.37 17.37
N ASN A 122 17.27 18.70 17.75
CA ASN A 122 16.10 19.38 18.28
C ASN A 122 16.44 19.89 19.68
N GLU A 123 16.07 21.14 19.97
CA GLU A 123 16.33 21.80 21.26
C GLU A 123 17.82 21.87 21.66
N SER A 124 18.73 21.65 20.72
CA SER A 124 20.16 21.85 20.98
C SER A 124 20.47 23.34 21.10
N SER A 125 21.42 23.66 21.96
CA SER A 125 21.97 25.00 22.15
C SER A 125 23.43 25.02 21.76
N ALA A 126 23.97 26.18 21.41
CA ALA A 126 25.39 26.35 21.15
C ALA A 126 25.96 27.50 21.96
N ARG A 127 27.25 27.40 22.25
CA ARG A 127 28.04 28.49 22.84
C ARG A 127 29.45 28.51 22.28
N VAL A 128 30.08 29.68 22.32
CA VAL A 128 31.48 29.86 21.91
C VAL A 128 32.39 29.78 23.14
N GLU A 129 33.37 28.87 23.09
CA GLU A 129 34.41 28.72 24.12
C GLU A 129 35.80 28.81 23.47
N GLY A 130 36.35 30.03 23.38
CA GLY A 130 37.66 30.26 22.75
C GLY A 130 37.64 29.90 21.26
N ASP A 131 38.42 28.91 20.86
CA ASP A 131 38.48 28.38 19.49
C ASP A 131 37.47 27.26 19.22
N ARG A 132 36.60 26.95 20.20
CA ARG A 132 35.59 25.89 20.12
C ARG A 132 34.18 26.44 20.00
N PHE A 133 33.41 25.81 19.11
CA PHE A 133 31.97 26.01 19.02
C PHE A 133 31.28 24.78 19.62
N VAL A 134 30.78 24.92 20.84
CA VAL A 134 30.29 23.82 21.67
C VAL A 134 28.78 23.72 21.50
N ILE A 135 28.29 22.57 21.03
CA ILE A 135 26.87 22.27 20.89
C ILE A 135 26.46 21.29 21.98
N THR A 136 25.46 21.69 22.76
CA THR A 136 24.84 20.86 23.79
C THR A 136 23.63 20.15 23.21
N LEU A 137 23.70 18.82 23.14
CA LEU A 137 22.65 17.93 22.67
C LEU A 137 21.71 17.56 23.83
N GLN A 138 20.40 17.68 23.60
CA GLN A 138 19.39 17.30 24.60
C GLN A 138 18.92 15.85 24.43
N HIS A 139 18.99 15.30 23.20
CA HIS A 139 18.29 14.05 22.84
C HIS A 139 19.23 12.93 22.32
N GLY A 140 20.51 12.93 22.70
CA GLY A 140 21.45 11.88 22.26
C GLY A 140 22.00 12.07 20.83
N GLY A 141 22.65 11.02 20.30
CA GLY A 141 23.03 10.94 18.88
C GLY A 141 24.38 11.55 18.48
N ARG A 142 25.26 11.82 19.45
CA ARG A 142 26.64 12.32 19.23
C ARG A 142 27.44 11.48 18.23
N GLU A 143 27.45 10.16 18.38
CA GLU A 143 28.23 9.26 17.51
C GLU A 143 27.73 9.29 16.06
N LEU A 144 26.42 9.35 15.86
CA LEU A 144 25.80 9.45 14.55
C LEU A 144 26.20 10.77 13.84
N LEU A 145 26.19 11.89 14.56
CA LEU A 145 26.60 13.19 14.02
C LEU A 145 28.06 13.20 13.60
N LEU A 146 28.96 12.63 14.43
CA LEU A 146 30.38 12.52 14.10
C LEU A 146 30.63 11.58 12.91
N GLN A 147 29.93 10.44 12.83
CA GLN A 147 30.05 9.51 11.70
C GLN A 147 29.63 10.17 10.37
N LYS A 148 28.67 11.09 10.41
CA LYS A 148 28.20 11.84 9.24
C LYS A 148 29.02 13.10 8.94
N GLY A 149 30.09 13.36 9.70
CA GLY A 149 30.97 14.51 9.49
C GLY A 149 30.32 15.86 9.81
N PHE A 150 29.33 15.88 10.72
CA PHE A 150 28.61 17.09 11.10
C PHE A 150 29.53 18.20 11.60
N ASP A 151 30.53 17.84 12.41
CA ASP A 151 31.57 18.71 12.94
C ASP A 151 32.32 19.45 11.82
N LYS A 152 32.74 18.71 10.79
CA LYS A 152 33.48 19.28 9.65
C LYS A 152 32.60 20.17 8.79
N ASN A 153 31.36 19.74 8.53
CA ASN A 153 30.43 20.46 7.67
C ASN A 153 29.95 21.77 8.32
N LEU A 154 29.68 21.77 9.62
CA LEU A 154 29.30 22.98 10.33
C LEU A 154 30.48 23.96 10.42
N SER A 155 31.69 23.47 10.70
CA SER A 155 32.90 24.29 10.67
C SER A 155 33.12 24.92 9.28
N ALA A 156 32.90 24.15 8.22
CA ALA A 156 32.99 24.65 6.84
C ALA A 156 31.94 25.73 6.56
N LEU A 157 30.69 25.56 7.02
CA LEU A 157 29.62 26.54 6.84
C LEU A 157 29.93 27.86 7.55
N ILE A 158 30.40 27.82 8.80
CA ILE A 158 30.78 29.03 9.54
C ILE A 158 31.92 29.77 8.83
N ARG A 159 32.89 29.01 8.29
CA ARG A 159 33.98 29.58 7.50
C ARG A 159 33.52 30.16 6.17
N GLU A 160 32.56 29.53 5.50
CA GLU A 160 31.96 30.03 4.26
C GLU A 160 31.22 31.36 4.49
N GLU A 161 30.41 31.45 5.54
CA GLU A 161 29.58 32.63 5.80
C GLU A 161 30.33 33.76 6.51
N PHE A 162 31.27 33.47 7.42
CA PHE A 162 31.91 34.49 8.28
C PHE A 162 33.43 34.51 8.20
N GLY A 163 34.06 33.59 7.46
CA GLY A 163 35.52 33.46 7.43
C GLY A 163 36.13 32.94 8.74
N LEU A 164 35.32 32.55 9.71
CA LEU A 164 35.74 32.05 11.02
C LEU A 164 35.97 30.54 11.01
N SER A 165 36.98 30.08 11.73
CA SER A 165 37.30 28.65 11.84
C SER A 165 37.18 28.20 13.29
N TYR A 166 36.15 27.42 13.60
CA TYR A 166 35.93 26.84 14.92
C TYR A 166 36.08 25.32 14.90
N HIS A 167 36.60 24.79 16.00
CA HIS A 167 36.53 23.36 16.31
C HIS A 167 35.16 23.03 16.91
N ILE A 168 34.35 22.23 16.21
CA ILE A 168 33.02 21.86 16.69
C ILE A 168 33.15 20.78 17.76
N ALA A 169 32.58 21.03 18.93
CA ALA A 169 32.50 20.05 20.01
C ALA A 169 31.05 19.73 20.35
N LEU A 170 30.77 18.45 20.62
CA LEU A 170 29.45 17.96 21.01
C LEU A 170 29.48 17.47 22.46
N GLU A 171 28.57 17.98 23.28
CA GLU A 171 28.36 17.63 24.69
C GLU A 171 26.86 17.48 25.01
N GLY A 172 26.48 17.19 26.25
CA GLY A 172 25.09 16.95 26.66
C GLY A 172 24.77 15.47 26.85
N VAL A 173 23.50 15.06 26.70
CA VAL A 173 23.10 13.65 26.86
C VAL A 173 23.73 12.82 25.74
N VAL A 174 24.70 11.98 26.07
CA VAL A 174 25.55 11.29 25.07
C VAL A 174 24.93 9.95 24.63
N THR A 175 24.15 9.33 25.52
CA THR A 175 23.40 8.09 25.33
C THR A 175 22.12 8.18 26.16
N ILE A 176 20.96 7.96 25.54
CA ILE A 176 19.71 7.80 26.27
C ILE A 176 19.56 6.31 26.56
N ASP A 177 19.78 5.90 27.81
CA ASP A 177 19.33 4.59 28.27
C ASP A 177 17.81 4.66 28.46
N ALA A 178 17.10 3.75 27.80
CA ALA A 178 15.64 3.74 27.73
C ALA A 178 14.94 3.41 29.07
N GLU A 179 15.68 3.23 30.15
CA GLU A 179 15.19 2.74 31.45
C GLU A 179 15.38 3.75 32.62
N SER A 180 15.78 4.99 32.36
CA SER A 180 15.98 5.98 33.44
C SER A 180 14.66 6.42 34.09
N ASP A 181 14.52 6.21 35.40
CA ASP A 181 13.35 6.59 36.21
C ASP A 181 12.92 8.06 36.02
N THR A 182 13.89 8.96 35.76
CA THR A 182 13.63 10.38 35.51
C THR A 182 12.91 10.65 34.18
N TYR A 183 13.11 9.81 33.15
CA TYR A 183 12.40 9.92 31.87
C TYR A 183 10.94 9.45 32.00
N ILE A 184 10.72 8.35 32.74
CA ILE A 184 9.39 7.83 33.03
C ILE A 184 8.60 8.82 33.90
N GLU A 185 9.26 9.47 34.86
CA GLU A 185 8.65 10.48 35.72
C GLU A 185 8.32 11.77 34.95
N GLN A 186 9.21 12.25 34.07
CA GLN A 186 8.91 13.38 33.19
C GLN A 186 7.80 13.09 32.18
N GLN A 187 7.74 11.87 31.63
CA GLN A 187 6.69 11.45 30.72
C GLN A 187 5.34 11.37 31.45
N LYS A 188 5.30 10.83 32.67
CA LYS A 188 4.09 10.83 33.52
C LYS A 188 3.65 12.24 33.92
N ILE A 189 4.58 13.13 34.28
CA ILE A 189 4.25 14.53 34.60
C ILE A 189 3.71 15.27 33.37
N THR A 190 4.27 15.00 32.19
CA THR A 190 3.81 15.60 30.93
C THR A 190 2.45 15.04 30.51
N GLU A 191 2.24 13.73 30.63
CA GLU A 191 0.95 13.07 30.37
C GLU A 191 -0.14 13.52 31.35
N GLU A 192 0.16 13.64 32.66
CA GLU A 192 -0.79 14.17 33.64
C GLU A 192 -1.12 15.64 33.38
N LYS A 193 -0.14 16.45 32.95
CA LYS A 193 -0.37 17.85 32.61
C LYS A 193 -1.24 17.98 31.37
N VAL A 194 -0.99 17.18 30.33
CA VAL A 194 -1.82 17.12 29.12
C VAL A 194 -3.23 16.62 29.44
N LEU A 195 -3.37 15.60 30.29
CA LEU A 195 -4.68 15.08 30.71
C LEU A 195 -5.46 16.10 31.55
N ARG A 196 -4.77 16.89 32.39
CA ARG A 196 -5.36 17.96 33.18
C ARG A 196 -5.79 19.14 32.30
N GLU A 197 -4.98 19.52 31.32
CA GLU A 197 -5.33 20.54 30.33
C GLU A 197 -6.49 20.08 29.43
N GLN A 198 -6.55 18.81 29.05
CA GLN A 198 -7.69 18.23 28.33
C GLN A 198 -8.97 18.23 29.17
N ARG A 199 -8.91 17.90 30.46
CA ARG A 199 -10.09 17.97 31.35
C ARG A 199 -10.55 19.41 31.59
N ILE A 200 -9.62 20.36 31.70
CA ILE A 200 -9.96 21.79 31.80
C ILE A 200 -10.61 22.25 30.49
N ALA A 201 -10.08 21.86 29.33
CA ALA A 201 -10.66 22.17 28.04
C ALA A 201 -12.05 21.55 27.85
N GLU A 202 -12.26 20.28 28.23
CA GLU A 202 -13.58 19.62 28.21
C GLU A 202 -14.58 20.31 29.15
N GLN A 203 -14.13 20.74 30.32
CA GLN A 203 -14.96 21.43 31.31
C GLN A 203 -15.33 22.85 30.84
N GLU A 204 -14.39 23.58 30.24
CA GLU A 204 -14.63 24.88 29.59
C GLU A 204 -15.54 24.74 28.36
N GLN A 205 -15.41 23.65 27.59
CA GLN A 205 -16.29 23.36 26.46
C GLN A 205 -17.71 23.01 26.93
N TYR A 206 -17.85 22.25 28.03
CA TYR A 206 -19.13 21.93 28.66
C TYR A 206 -19.80 23.17 29.28
N GLU A 207 -19.03 24.04 29.96
CA GLU A 207 -19.53 25.33 30.48
C GLU A 207 -19.91 26.31 29.37
N SER A 208 -19.15 26.35 28.27
CA SER A 208 -19.47 27.10 27.05
C SER A 208 -20.77 26.61 26.39
N MET A 209 -20.97 25.29 26.33
CA MET A 209 -22.20 24.66 25.83
C MET A 209 -23.42 24.92 26.74
N MET A 210 -23.22 24.94 28.07
CA MET A 210 -24.26 25.29 29.05
C MET A 210 -24.62 26.79 29.04
N GLN A 211 -23.64 27.66 28.79
CA GLN A 211 -23.87 29.11 28.65
C GLN A 211 -24.59 29.45 27.34
N THR A 212 -24.24 28.78 26.23
CA THR A 212 -24.93 28.98 24.94
C THR A 212 -26.36 28.41 24.89
N ALA A 213 -26.70 27.45 25.76
CA ALA A 213 -28.06 26.95 25.92
C ALA A 213 -29.01 27.97 26.60
N ASN A 214 -28.49 28.86 27.45
CA ASN A 214 -29.29 29.83 28.22
C ASN A 214 -29.49 31.20 27.55
N SER A 215 -28.89 31.44 26.39
CA SER A 215 -28.99 32.72 25.67
C SER A 215 -29.54 32.54 24.25
N ARG A 216 -30.82 32.17 24.13
CA ARG A 216 -31.59 32.31 22.87
C ARG A 216 -32.71 33.33 23.06
N LYS A 217 -32.44 34.59 22.70
CA LYS A 217 -33.48 35.55 22.29
C LYS A 217 -33.45 35.67 20.76
N ALA A 218 -34.64 35.66 20.17
CA ALA A 218 -34.90 35.54 18.74
C ALA A 218 -34.25 36.64 17.87
N PRO A 219 -33.76 36.32 16.66
CA PRO A 219 -33.42 37.31 15.64
C PRO A 219 -34.51 37.46 14.56
N PRO A 220 -34.47 38.56 13.78
CA PRO A 220 -35.54 38.98 12.88
C PRO A 220 -35.50 38.26 11.52
N GLN A 221 -36.62 38.34 10.82
CA GLN A 221 -36.92 37.62 9.58
C GLN A 221 -36.20 38.12 8.30
N LYS A 222 -35.96 37.14 7.42
CA LYS A 222 -35.81 37.14 5.94
C LYS A 222 -34.42 37.35 5.31
N ALA A 223 -33.80 36.22 4.98
CA ALA A 223 -33.51 35.85 3.58
C ALA A 223 -33.93 34.37 3.39
N ALA A 224 -34.44 33.99 2.22
CA ALA A 224 -34.89 32.61 1.96
C ALA A 224 -33.70 31.64 2.00
N PRO A 225 -33.80 30.45 2.63
CA PRO A 225 -32.71 29.49 2.67
C PRO A 225 -32.45 28.90 1.29
N LEU A 226 -31.17 28.78 0.92
CA LEU A 226 -30.74 27.86 -0.14
C LEU A 226 -31.21 26.43 0.21
N PRO A 227 -31.61 25.61 -0.77
CA PRO A 227 -32.07 24.25 -0.50
C PRO A 227 -30.97 23.41 0.19
N VAL A 228 -31.38 22.67 1.22
CA VAL A 228 -30.52 21.77 2.01
C VAL A 228 -29.92 20.69 1.11
N PRO A 229 -28.61 20.37 1.19
CA PRO A 229 -28.03 19.29 0.41
C PRO A 229 -28.72 17.95 0.73
N THR A 230 -29.12 17.21 -0.30
CA THR A 230 -29.55 15.82 -0.12
C THR A 230 -28.35 15.00 0.35
N GLU A 231 -28.43 14.50 1.58
CA GLU A 231 -27.44 13.59 2.16
C GLU A 231 -27.77 12.14 1.80
N ILE A 232 -26.79 11.39 1.32
CA ILE A 232 -26.92 9.97 0.98
C ILE A 232 -25.97 9.19 1.88
N GLU A 233 -26.50 8.19 2.59
CA GLU A 233 -25.71 7.35 3.50
C GLU A 233 -25.26 6.04 2.84
N ILE A 234 -26.19 5.34 2.18
CA ILE A 234 -25.91 4.10 1.44
C ILE A 234 -26.09 4.37 -0.04
N ARG A 235 -25.06 4.05 -0.83
CA ARG A 235 -25.12 4.14 -2.29
C ARG A 235 -25.67 2.84 -2.88
N GLU A 236 -26.88 2.89 -3.41
CA GLU A 236 -27.53 1.79 -4.14
C GLU A 236 -28.15 2.28 -5.46
N GLY A 237 -28.19 1.41 -6.46
CA GLY A 237 -28.83 1.69 -7.75
C GLY A 237 -28.39 3.02 -8.37
N ALA A 238 -29.34 3.94 -8.57
CA ALA A 238 -29.09 5.25 -9.18
C ALA A 238 -28.17 6.19 -8.35
N SER A 239 -27.87 5.86 -7.10
CA SER A 239 -26.98 6.63 -6.22
C SER A 239 -25.53 6.11 -6.14
N LEU A 240 -25.20 5.06 -6.92
CA LEU A 240 -23.84 4.54 -7.03
C LEU A 240 -22.87 5.61 -7.54
N ASN A 241 -23.31 6.40 -8.51
CA ASN A 241 -22.57 7.53 -9.05
C ASN A 241 -22.96 8.83 -8.31
N PRO A 242 -22.05 9.82 -8.25
CA PRO A 242 -22.43 11.15 -7.81
C PRO A 242 -23.66 11.65 -8.56
N ALA A 243 -24.52 12.42 -7.88
CA ALA A 243 -25.73 12.98 -8.47
C ALA A 243 -25.79 14.49 -8.17
N CYS A 244 -26.25 15.27 -9.14
CA CYS A 244 -26.56 16.67 -8.92
C CYS A 244 -27.90 16.85 -8.19
N ILE A 245 -28.10 18.03 -7.60
CA ILE A 245 -29.37 18.47 -7.01
C ILE A 245 -29.93 19.58 -7.92
N PRO A 246 -30.76 19.27 -8.94
CA PRO A 246 -31.25 20.26 -9.89
C PRO A 246 -31.97 21.46 -9.25
N GLU A 247 -32.61 21.25 -8.10
CA GLU A 247 -33.34 22.28 -7.34
C GLU A 247 -32.42 23.38 -6.81
N SER A 248 -31.11 23.11 -6.71
CA SER A 248 -30.09 24.07 -6.28
C SER A 248 -29.54 24.94 -7.42
N ALA A 249 -30.10 24.83 -8.63
CA ALA A 249 -29.59 25.50 -9.83
C ALA A 249 -29.56 27.04 -9.70
N VAL A 250 -28.36 27.61 -9.83
CA VAL A 250 -28.12 29.05 -9.93
C VAL A 250 -27.62 29.38 -11.33
N THR A 251 -28.36 30.20 -12.07
CA THR A 251 -28.03 30.56 -13.46
C THR A 251 -26.78 31.41 -13.54
N ILE A 252 -25.82 30.98 -14.36
CA ILE A 252 -24.55 31.69 -14.59
C ILE A 252 -24.34 32.07 -16.07
N TYR A 253 -25.12 31.50 -16.99
CA TYR A 253 -25.13 31.85 -18.40
C TYR A 253 -26.49 31.54 -19.02
N GLY A 254 -26.98 32.42 -19.91
CA GLY A 254 -28.25 32.24 -20.61
C GLY A 254 -29.48 32.32 -19.70
N SER A 255 -30.42 31.40 -19.91
CA SER A 255 -31.69 31.32 -19.14
C SER A 255 -31.62 30.27 -18.03
N HIS A 256 -32.59 30.28 -17.11
CA HIS A 256 -32.66 29.25 -16.06
C HIS A 256 -32.97 27.87 -16.67
N VAL A 257 -32.22 26.85 -16.25
CA VAL A 257 -32.33 25.49 -16.79
C VAL A 257 -33.24 24.65 -15.89
N LYS A 258 -34.30 24.06 -16.47
CA LYS A 258 -35.22 23.14 -15.81
C LYS A 258 -35.74 22.12 -16.81
N GLY A 259 -35.84 20.85 -16.42
CA GLY A 259 -36.36 19.76 -17.25
C GLY A 259 -35.82 18.39 -16.84
N ASN A 260 -36.12 17.37 -17.65
CA ASN A 260 -35.62 16.01 -17.44
C ASN A 260 -34.14 15.93 -17.83
N LEU A 261 -33.36 15.21 -17.03
CA LEU A 261 -31.93 15.00 -17.27
C LEU A 261 -31.73 13.91 -18.34
N PHE A 262 -30.95 14.26 -19.35
CA PHE A 262 -30.47 13.36 -20.39
C PHE A 262 -29.14 12.73 -19.93
N PRO A 263 -29.00 11.40 -19.95
CA PRO A 263 -27.78 10.72 -19.52
C PRO A 263 -26.69 10.79 -20.60
N LEU A 264 -25.45 11.13 -20.22
CA LEU A 264 -24.39 11.39 -21.20
C LEU A 264 -23.96 10.16 -22.02
N TRP A 265 -24.12 8.94 -21.50
CA TRP A 265 -23.82 7.72 -22.26
C TRP A 265 -24.71 7.53 -23.50
N GLN A 266 -25.87 8.22 -23.56
CA GLN A 266 -26.77 8.19 -24.73
C GLN A 266 -26.50 9.32 -25.73
N LEU A 267 -25.49 10.17 -25.48
CA LEU A 267 -25.25 11.36 -26.29
C LEU A 267 -24.91 10.98 -27.74
N SER A 268 -25.65 11.56 -28.67
CA SER A 268 -25.48 11.37 -30.11
C SER A 268 -25.72 12.69 -30.86
N VAL A 269 -25.30 12.77 -32.12
CA VAL A 269 -25.59 13.93 -32.99
C VAL A 269 -27.10 14.13 -33.19
N GLU A 270 -27.89 13.06 -33.10
CA GLU A 270 -29.35 13.08 -33.26
C GLU A 270 -30.09 13.48 -31.98
N SER A 271 -29.36 13.69 -30.87
CA SER A 271 -29.96 14.03 -29.57
C SER A 271 -30.64 15.41 -29.55
N GLY A 272 -30.29 16.29 -30.49
CA GLY A 272 -30.88 17.63 -30.61
C GLY A 272 -30.62 18.51 -29.38
N THR A 273 -31.64 19.23 -28.91
CA THR A 273 -31.55 20.03 -27.68
C THR A 273 -31.79 19.17 -26.45
N ILE A 274 -30.79 19.09 -25.58
CA ILE A 274 -30.80 18.28 -24.36
C ILE A 274 -30.56 19.13 -23.11
N ILE A 275 -30.98 18.59 -21.97
CA ILE A 275 -30.67 19.11 -20.63
C ILE A 275 -29.93 18.00 -19.89
N PHE A 276 -28.73 18.27 -19.41
CA PHE A 276 -27.91 17.28 -18.72
C PHE A 276 -27.02 17.97 -17.69
N TRP A 277 -26.42 17.18 -16.82
CA TRP A 277 -25.52 17.70 -15.80
C TRP A 277 -24.15 17.07 -15.94
N GLY A 278 -23.16 17.66 -15.30
CA GLY A 278 -21.86 17.03 -15.16
C GLY A 278 -20.92 17.82 -14.25
N THR A 279 -19.93 17.11 -13.72
CA THR A 279 -18.82 17.65 -12.96
C THR A 279 -17.70 18.05 -13.93
N ILE A 280 -17.17 19.26 -13.77
CA ILE A 280 -16.11 19.79 -14.62
C ILE A 280 -14.78 19.11 -14.29
N PHE A 281 -14.14 18.53 -15.30
CA PHE A 281 -12.79 17.96 -15.18
C PHE A 281 -11.74 18.65 -16.05
N GLY A 282 -12.17 19.53 -16.97
CA GLY A 282 -11.27 20.36 -17.77
C GLY A 282 -11.99 21.58 -18.34
N MET A 283 -11.26 22.67 -18.54
CA MET A 283 -11.79 23.89 -19.13
C MET A 283 -10.69 24.62 -19.91
N GLU A 284 -10.98 24.95 -21.17
CA GLU A 284 -10.11 25.74 -22.04
C GLU A 284 -10.82 27.03 -22.45
N VAL A 285 -10.08 28.14 -22.44
CA VAL A 285 -10.59 29.45 -22.83
C VAL A 285 -9.69 30.04 -23.91
N ARG A 286 -10.28 30.40 -25.05
CA ARG A 286 -9.59 31.03 -26.17
C ARG A 286 -10.31 32.32 -26.57
N ASP A 287 -9.57 33.29 -27.06
CA ASP A 287 -10.13 34.50 -27.67
C ASP A 287 -10.44 34.28 -29.15
N SER A 288 -11.52 34.90 -29.64
CA SER A 288 -11.77 34.99 -31.07
C SER A 288 -10.68 35.84 -31.75
N ARG A 289 -10.52 35.69 -33.08
CA ARG A 289 -9.52 36.45 -33.86
C ARG A 289 -9.66 37.98 -33.72
N ASP A 290 -10.84 38.47 -33.39
CA ASP A 290 -11.14 39.91 -33.19
C ASP A 290 -11.14 40.33 -31.71
N ASN A 291 -10.79 39.43 -30.77
CA ASN A 291 -10.78 39.63 -29.31
C ASN A 291 -12.11 40.09 -28.68
N LYS A 292 -13.22 40.04 -29.41
CA LYS A 292 -14.55 40.49 -28.92
C LYS A 292 -15.35 39.36 -28.26
N ARG A 293 -15.01 38.11 -28.55
CA ARG A 293 -15.71 36.92 -28.08
C ARG A 293 -14.75 35.96 -27.41
N LYS A 294 -15.26 35.21 -26.43
CA LYS A 294 -14.59 34.05 -25.86
C LYS A 294 -15.15 32.79 -26.50
N ILE A 295 -14.27 31.84 -26.75
CA ILE A 295 -14.57 30.45 -27.07
C ILE A 295 -14.16 29.65 -25.85
N ILE A 296 -15.14 29.12 -25.14
CA ILE A 296 -14.93 28.36 -23.90
C ILE A 296 -15.35 26.92 -24.18
N SER A 297 -14.44 25.98 -23.95
CA SER A 297 -14.71 24.54 -23.99
C SER A 297 -14.62 24.01 -22.56
N VAL A 298 -15.70 23.43 -22.04
CA VAL A 298 -15.79 22.85 -20.70
C VAL A 298 -16.04 21.35 -20.83
N ASN A 299 -15.11 20.54 -20.35
CA ASN A 299 -15.22 19.08 -20.36
C ASN A 299 -15.88 18.63 -19.06
N ILE A 300 -17.03 17.97 -19.18
CA ILE A 300 -17.84 17.53 -18.04
C ILE A 300 -18.19 16.05 -18.12
N THR A 301 -18.40 15.43 -16.95
CA THR A 301 -18.82 14.03 -16.84
C THR A 301 -19.95 13.87 -15.83
N ASP A 302 -20.91 13.01 -16.14
CA ASP A 302 -21.92 12.52 -15.19
C ASP A 302 -21.54 11.14 -14.62
N TYR A 303 -20.29 10.72 -14.85
CA TYR A 303 -19.71 9.41 -14.49
C TYR A 303 -20.26 8.21 -15.26
N THR A 304 -21.21 8.42 -16.18
CA THR A 304 -21.66 7.42 -17.17
C THR A 304 -21.09 7.70 -18.57
N GLY A 305 -20.86 8.97 -18.86
CA GLY A 305 -20.18 9.45 -20.07
C GLY A 305 -19.52 10.81 -19.83
N SER A 306 -18.89 11.33 -20.87
CA SER A 306 -18.25 12.64 -20.86
C SER A 306 -18.62 13.40 -22.12
N ALA A 307 -18.74 14.73 -22.01
CA ALA A 307 -19.03 15.59 -23.14
C ALA A 307 -18.30 16.92 -23.02
N THR A 308 -17.98 17.48 -24.18
CA THR A 308 -17.47 18.85 -24.30
C THR A 308 -18.63 19.82 -24.48
N VAL A 309 -18.74 20.78 -23.59
CA VAL A 309 -19.69 21.89 -23.65
C VAL A 309 -18.98 23.12 -24.19
N LYS A 310 -19.45 23.66 -25.31
CA LYS A 310 -18.84 24.82 -25.96
C LYS A 310 -19.74 26.05 -25.85
N ILE A 311 -19.14 27.17 -25.48
CA ILE A 311 -19.80 28.48 -25.36
C ILE A 311 -19.00 29.47 -26.19
N ILE A 312 -19.65 30.10 -27.16
CA ILE A 312 -19.05 31.13 -28.02
C ILE A 312 -19.90 32.38 -27.93
N ASP A 313 -19.46 33.35 -27.13
CA ASP A 313 -20.22 34.58 -26.91
C ASP A 313 -19.31 35.77 -26.59
N TYR A 314 -19.88 36.97 -26.57
CA TYR A 314 -19.17 38.20 -26.22
C TYR A 314 -18.63 38.14 -24.79
N ASN A 315 -17.43 38.72 -24.61
CA ASN A 315 -16.68 38.65 -23.34
C ASN A 315 -17.52 39.01 -22.10
N GLU A 316 -18.42 39.99 -22.22
CA GLU A 316 -19.27 40.45 -21.11
C GLU A 316 -20.26 39.39 -20.61
N LYS A 317 -20.75 38.52 -21.50
CA LYS A 317 -21.71 37.45 -21.16
C LYS A 317 -21.04 36.21 -20.59
N CYS A 318 -19.73 36.06 -20.78
CA CYS A 318 -18.99 34.88 -20.34
C CYS A 318 -18.47 34.99 -18.90
N LYS A 319 -18.66 36.12 -18.20
CA LYS A 319 -18.08 36.36 -16.86
C LYS A 319 -18.40 35.24 -15.86
N GLY A 320 -19.66 34.82 -15.75
CA GLY A 320 -20.07 33.75 -14.82
C GLY A 320 -19.49 32.36 -15.15
N ILE A 321 -19.21 32.09 -16.44
CA ILE A 321 -18.56 30.85 -16.87
C ILE A 321 -17.07 30.87 -16.52
N LEU A 322 -16.40 32.01 -16.63
CA LEU A 322 -14.97 32.16 -16.32
C LEU A 322 -14.66 31.96 -14.82
N GLU A 323 -15.67 31.98 -13.96
CA GLU A 323 -15.55 31.67 -12.52
C GLU A 323 -15.68 30.17 -12.21
N LEU A 324 -16.00 29.33 -13.20
CA LEU A 324 -16.06 27.87 -13.04
C LEU A 324 -14.66 27.30 -12.82
N LYS A 325 -14.58 26.25 -12.00
CA LYS A 325 -13.35 25.52 -11.72
C LYS A 325 -13.57 24.02 -11.85
N THR A 326 -12.48 23.29 -12.06
CA THR A 326 -12.47 21.83 -11.95
C THR A 326 -13.08 21.41 -10.61
N GLY A 327 -14.00 20.45 -10.64
CA GLY A 327 -14.78 19.98 -9.50
C GLY A 327 -16.15 20.65 -9.33
N ASP A 328 -16.40 21.81 -9.94
CA ASP A 328 -17.75 22.39 -9.95
C ASP A 328 -18.71 21.49 -10.73
N THR A 329 -19.97 21.44 -10.27
CA THR A 329 -21.04 20.72 -10.98
C THR A 329 -21.97 21.71 -11.64
N ILE A 330 -22.29 21.46 -12.91
CA ILE A 330 -23.13 22.33 -13.72
C ILE A 330 -24.30 21.55 -14.33
N LEU A 331 -25.40 22.27 -14.56
CA LEU A 331 -26.57 21.85 -15.31
C LEU A 331 -26.62 22.67 -16.59
N VAL A 332 -26.63 21.98 -17.73
CA VAL A 332 -26.46 22.57 -19.06
C VAL A 332 -27.70 22.29 -19.90
N LYS A 333 -28.17 23.31 -20.63
CA LYS A 333 -29.11 23.15 -21.74
C LYS A 333 -28.42 23.56 -23.03
N GLY A 334 -28.35 22.67 -24.00
CA GLY A 334 -27.66 22.95 -25.26
C GLY A 334 -28.03 21.98 -26.37
N GLU A 335 -27.57 22.30 -27.58
CA GLU A 335 -27.78 21.48 -28.77
C GLU A 335 -26.53 20.63 -29.03
N ALA A 336 -26.72 19.30 -29.09
CA ALA A 336 -25.68 18.36 -29.47
C ALA A 336 -25.45 18.41 -30.97
N GLN A 337 -24.20 18.61 -31.39
CA GLN A 337 -23.83 18.67 -32.79
C GLN A 337 -22.41 18.16 -33.01
N MET A 338 -22.10 17.73 -34.23
CA MET A 338 -20.73 17.36 -34.61
C MET A 338 -19.88 18.63 -34.76
N ASP A 339 -18.83 18.76 -33.97
CA ASP A 339 -17.86 19.84 -34.12
C ASP A 339 -16.82 19.47 -35.19
N LYS A 340 -16.71 20.31 -36.22
CA LYS A 340 -15.81 20.05 -37.35
C LYS A 340 -14.33 20.23 -37.03
N TYR A 341 -14.01 20.96 -35.96
CA TYR A 341 -12.65 21.23 -35.55
C TYR A 341 -12.16 20.18 -34.55
N ASP A 342 -13.00 19.83 -33.57
CA ASP A 342 -12.65 18.81 -32.56
C ASP A 342 -12.90 17.38 -33.07
N HIS A 343 -13.60 17.22 -34.20
CA HIS A 343 -13.99 15.92 -34.77
C HIS A 343 -14.78 15.03 -33.80
N ASP A 344 -15.55 15.67 -32.92
CA ASP A 344 -16.28 15.00 -31.84
C ASP A 344 -17.65 15.65 -31.60
N ILE A 345 -18.53 14.94 -30.92
CA ILE A 345 -19.85 15.43 -30.53
C ILE A 345 -19.66 16.47 -29.42
N THR A 346 -20.09 17.70 -29.69
CA THR A 346 -20.01 18.83 -28.76
C THR A 346 -21.39 19.39 -28.51
N VAL A 347 -21.65 19.81 -27.28
CA VAL A 347 -22.91 20.48 -26.92
C VAL A 347 -22.69 21.99 -26.94
N MET A 348 -23.35 22.69 -27.85
CA MET A 348 -23.38 24.16 -27.86
C MET A 348 -24.36 24.64 -26.78
N ALA A 349 -23.82 25.21 -25.70
CA ALA A 349 -24.64 25.60 -24.57
C ALA A 349 -25.47 26.85 -24.89
N SER A 350 -26.78 26.77 -24.65
CA SER A 350 -27.69 27.92 -24.67
C SER A 350 -27.91 28.51 -23.26
N ALA A 351 -27.69 27.68 -22.23
CA ALA A 351 -27.81 28.06 -20.84
C ALA A 351 -27.00 27.13 -19.93
N VAL A 352 -26.46 27.69 -18.84
CA VAL A 352 -25.70 26.97 -17.82
C VAL A 352 -26.10 27.47 -16.44
N CYS A 353 -26.37 26.53 -15.54
CA CYS A 353 -26.55 26.78 -14.12
C CYS A 353 -25.48 26.03 -13.32
N ARG A 354 -24.98 26.62 -12.23
CA ARG A 354 -24.20 25.90 -11.21
C ARG A 354 -25.17 25.17 -10.29
N VAL A 355 -24.88 23.92 -9.95
CA VAL A 355 -25.71 23.07 -9.07
C VAL A 355 -24.86 22.43 -7.99
N ALA A 356 -25.46 22.16 -6.84
CA ALA A 356 -24.87 21.35 -5.77
C ALA A 356 -24.91 19.86 -6.12
N THR A 357 -24.05 19.09 -5.48
CA THR A 357 -24.04 17.62 -5.53
C THR A 357 -24.58 17.03 -4.24
N ALA A 358 -25.17 15.84 -4.35
CA ALA A 358 -25.55 15.06 -3.19
C ALA A 358 -24.31 14.73 -2.35
N LYS A 359 -24.40 14.94 -1.03
CA LYS A 359 -23.28 14.71 -0.12
C LYS A 359 -23.35 13.30 0.43
N ILE A 360 -22.26 12.54 0.29
CA ILE A 360 -22.15 11.25 0.95
C ILE A 360 -21.70 11.47 2.39
N VAL A 361 -22.44 10.90 3.33
CA VAL A 361 -22.18 11.04 4.76
C VAL A 361 -22.23 9.68 5.44
N ASP A 362 -21.41 9.53 6.47
CA ASP A 362 -21.54 8.45 7.43
C ASP A 362 -22.37 8.99 8.62
N LYS A 363 -23.51 8.37 8.92
CA LYS A 363 -24.35 8.75 10.08
C LYS A 363 -24.25 7.76 11.23
N ALA A 364 -23.33 6.78 11.16
CA ALA A 364 -23.14 5.81 12.21
C ALA A 364 -22.73 6.51 13.52
N PRO A 365 -23.33 6.13 14.66
CA PRO A 365 -23.02 6.73 15.95
C PRO A 365 -21.59 6.38 16.41
N VAL A 366 -21.13 5.18 16.08
CA VAL A 366 -19.76 4.72 16.32
C VAL A 366 -19.07 4.64 14.97
N LYS A 367 -17.96 5.37 14.85
CA LYS A 367 -17.24 5.54 13.60
C LYS A 367 -16.26 4.40 13.37
N ARG A 368 -16.29 3.86 12.15
CA ARG A 368 -15.38 2.82 11.68
C ARG A 368 -13.94 3.37 11.56
N VAL A 369 -12.96 2.48 11.63
CA VAL A 369 -11.57 2.71 11.19
C VAL A 369 -11.27 1.70 10.09
N GLU A 370 -10.78 2.16 8.94
CA GLU A 370 -10.29 1.27 7.88
C GLU A 370 -8.85 0.88 8.19
N LEU A 371 -8.56 -0.42 8.19
CA LEU A 371 -7.25 -0.99 8.53
C LEU A 371 -6.55 -1.64 7.33
N HIS A 372 -7.26 -1.82 6.21
CA HIS A 372 -6.73 -2.44 5.00
C HIS A 372 -7.18 -1.63 3.78
N LEU A 373 -6.25 -0.90 3.18
CA LEU A 373 -6.50 -0.16 1.95
C LEU A 373 -5.26 0.11 1.11
N HIS A 374 -5.52 0.28 -0.18
CA HIS A 374 -4.59 0.51 -1.24
C HIS A 374 -4.79 1.91 -1.85
N THR A 375 -3.68 2.57 -2.10
CA THR A 375 -3.61 3.89 -2.74
C THR A 375 -3.08 3.72 -4.16
N ASN A 376 -3.04 4.81 -4.93
CA ASN A 376 -2.43 4.82 -6.25
C ASN A 376 -0.93 4.47 -6.29
N MET A 377 -0.29 4.22 -5.14
CA MET A 377 1.07 3.67 -5.05
C MET A 377 1.10 2.13 -5.06
N SER A 378 -0.03 1.45 -4.83
CA SER A 378 -0.20 0.04 -5.18
C SER A 378 -0.24 -0.09 -6.70
N ALA A 379 0.94 -0.32 -7.27
CA ALA A 379 1.20 -0.19 -8.70
C ALA A 379 0.25 -1.05 -9.55
N MET A 380 -0.40 -0.39 -10.52
CA MET A 380 -1.34 -0.99 -11.47
C MET A 380 -2.58 -1.64 -10.82
N ASP A 381 -2.93 -1.27 -9.59
CA ASP A 381 -4.04 -1.92 -8.89
C ASP A 381 -5.04 -0.97 -8.23
N ALA A 382 -4.58 0.08 -7.55
CA ALA A 382 -5.46 1.08 -6.95
C ALA A 382 -5.30 2.45 -7.62
N VAL A 383 -6.33 3.29 -7.50
CA VAL A 383 -6.46 4.52 -8.33
C VAL A 383 -6.59 5.82 -7.53
N THR A 384 -6.86 5.74 -6.22
CA THR A 384 -7.10 6.94 -5.40
C THR A 384 -5.86 7.33 -4.60
N SER A 385 -5.55 8.62 -4.53
CA SER A 385 -4.43 9.13 -3.72
C SER A 385 -4.67 8.91 -2.22
N ALA A 386 -3.59 8.76 -1.46
CA ALA A 386 -3.68 8.63 0.00
C ALA A 386 -4.27 9.90 0.63
N GLY A 387 -3.90 11.07 0.12
CA GLY A 387 -4.39 12.34 0.62
C GLY A 387 -5.91 12.50 0.47
N ASP A 388 -6.50 12.04 -0.62
CA ASP A 388 -7.95 12.11 -0.81
C ASP A 388 -8.71 11.11 0.07
N LEU A 389 -8.16 9.92 0.28
CA LEU A 389 -8.70 8.93 1.21
C LEU A 389 -8.68 9.43 2.66
N VAL A 390 -7.57 10.06 3.09
CA VAL A 390 -7.45 10.71 4.41
C VAL A 390 -8.51 11.80 4.59
N LYS A 391 -8.66 12.70 3.60
CA LYS A 391 -9.69 13.75 3.63
C LYS A 391 -11.10 13.17 3.69
N ARG A 392 -11.37 12.09 2.94
CA ARG A 392 -12.67 11.40 2.94
C ARG A 392 -12.98 10.82 4.30
N ALA A 393 -12.07 10.04 4.87
CA ALA A 393 -12.25 9.43 6.19
C ALA A 393 -12.48 10.49 7.28
N TYR A 394 -11.70 11.58 7.27
CA TYR A 394 -11.93 12.70 8.18
C TYR A 394 -13.32 13.34 7.98
N SER A 395 -13.76 13.52 6.72
CA SER A 395 -15.08 14.10 6.43
C SER A 395 -16.26 13.22 6.89
N TRP A 396 -16.05 11.91 7.01
CA TRP A 396 -17.00 10.94 7.55
C TRP A 396 -16.97 10.86 9.08
N GLY A 397 -16.03 11.55 9.73
CA GLY A 397 -15.84 11.56 11.17
C GLY A 397 -15.08 10.33 11.69
N MET A 398 -14.42 9.56 10.81
CA MET A 398 -13.57 8.47 11.25
C MET A 398 -12.43 9.01 12.12
N PRO A 399 -12.04 8.33 13.21
CA PRO A 399 -10.95 8.81 14.07
C PRO A 399 -9.56 8.52 13.47
N ALA A 400 -9.47 7.51 12.60
CA ALA A 400 -8.22 7.09 11.98
C ALA A 400 -8.44 6.38 10.62
N ILE A 401 -7.36 6.25 9.85
CA ILE A 401 -7.30 5.43 8.63
C ILE A 401 -5.89 4.81 8.48
N ALA A 402 -5.81 3.54 8.07
CA ALA A 402 -4.53 2.91 7.74
C ALA A 402 -4.14 3.10 6.29
N ILE A 403 -2.84 3.04 5.96
CA ILE A 403 -2.33 3.04 4.58
C ILE A 403 -1.50 1.77 4.41
N THR A 404 -1.93 0.82 3.58
CA THR A 404 -1.34 -0.53 3.51
C THR A 404 -1.05 -0.98 2.08
N ASP A 405 -0.37 -0.13 1.30
CA ASP A 405 -0.01 -0.45 -0.09
C ASP A 405 0.80 -1.76 -0.23
N HIS A 406 0.72 -2.39 -1.41
CA HIS A 406 1.40 -3.64 -1.70
C HIS A 406 2.92 -3.52 -1.66
N GLY A 407 3.54 -4.03 -0.59
CA GLY A 407 4.98 -4.11 -0.40
C GLY A 407 5.70 -2.77 -0.30
N VAL A 408 5.03 -1.62 -0.38
CA VAL A 408 5.64 -0.29 -0.48
C VAL A 408 5.08 0.70 0.54
N ALA A 409 5.82 1.78 0.80
CA ALA A 409 5.43 2.87 1.70
C ALA A 409 5.46 4.26 1.01
N GLN A 410 5.36 4.29 -0.32
CA GLN A 410 5.53 5.50 -1.12
C GLN A 410 4.41 6.53 -0.90
N ALA A 411 3.25 6.09 -0.44
CA ALA A 411 2.10 6.94 -0.15
C ALA A 411 2.19 7.72 1.17
N TYR A 412 3.15 7.37 2.04
CA TYR A 412 3.23 7.94 3.40
C TYR A 412 3.37 9.46 3.42
N PRO A 413 4.21 10.10 2.58
CA PRO A 413 4.32 11.55 2.58
C PRO A 413 3.01 12.25 2.20
N ASP A 414 2.27 11.71 1.23
CA ASP A 414 0.97 12.28 0.82
C ASP A 414 -0.08 12.16 1.93
N ALA A 415 -0.15 10.98 2.58
CA ALA A 415 -1.02 10.78 3.75
C ALA A 415 -0.66 11.71 4.91
N MET A 416 0.63 11.87 5.19
CA MET A 416 1.15 12.78 6.23
C MET A 416 0.75 14.23 5.94
N ASN A 417 1.03 14.72 4.73
CA ASN A 417 0.69 16.09 4.32
C ASN A 417 -0.81 16.37 4.43
N ALA A 418 -1.66 15.41 4.07
CA ALA A 418 -3.11 15.53 4.21
C ALA A 418 -3.55 15.58 5.68
N CYS A 419 -2.93 14.78 6.55
CA CYS A 419 -3.18 14.80 7.99
C CYS A 419 -2.73 16.12 8.63
N ASP A 420 -1.55 16.62 8.30
CA ASP A 420 -1.02 17.90 8.78
C ASP A 420 -1.91 19.08 8.34
N ALA A 421 -2.47 19.00 7.12
CA ALA A 421 -3.43 19.98 6.63
C ALA A 421 -4.77 19.97 7.40
N ILE A 422 -5.15 18.84 8.00
CA ILE A 422 -6.31 18.73 8.89
C ILE A 422 -5.97 19.33 10.26
N HIS A 423 -4.80 18.97 10.82
CA HIS A 423 -4.34 19.45 12.13
C HIS A 423 -4.13 20.97 12.14
N SER A 424 -3.54 21.54 11.09
CA SER A 424 -3.35 22.99 10.96
C SER A 424 -4.66 23.80 10.92
N LYS A 425 -5.80 23.14 10.67
CA LYS A 425 -7.15 23.73 10.73
C LYS A 425 -7.88 23.44 12.05
N GLY A 426 -7.18 22.87 13.04
CA GLY A 426 -7.74 22.49 14.34
C GLY A 426 -8.49 21.16 14.35
N GLY A 427 -8.47 20.39 13.25
CA GLY A 427 -9.06 19.05 13.21
C GLY A 427 -8.16 18.02 13.90
N GLN A 428 -8.74 16.95 14.43
CA GLN A 428 -7.99 15.79 14.94
C GLN A 428 -8.26 14.58 14.06
N PHE A 429 -7.19 13.94 13.61
CA PHE A 429 -7.23 12.75 12.77
C PHE A 429 -5.92 11.97 12.88
N LYS A 430 -5.96 10.64 12.70
CA LYS A 430 -4.79 9.78 12.80
C LYS A 430 -4.58 8.93 11.55
N VAL A 431 -3.38 9.00 10.98
CA VAL A 431 -2.93 8.04 9.97
C VAL A 431 -2.20 6.88 10.64
N ILE A 432 -2.55 5.65 10.26
CA ILE A 432 -1.87 4.42 10.69
C ILE A 432 -1.01 3.95 9.53
N TYR A 433 0.30 4.05 9.67
CA TYR A 433 1.23 3.60 8.64
C TYR A 433 1.29 2.07 8.64
N GLY A 434 1.13 1.45 7.47
CA GLY A 434 1.27 0.01 7.32
C GLY A 434 1.73 -0.41 5.92
N VAL A 435 1.76 -1.71 5.69
CA VAL A 435 2.04 -2.31 4.37
C VAL A 435 1.29 -3.62 4.28
N GLU A 436 0.83 -3.97 3.09
CA GLU A 436 0.48 -5.34 2.79
C GLU A 436 1.72 -6.04 2.22
N ALA A 437 2.34 -6.89 3.04
CA ALA A 437 3.57 -7.60 2.70
C ALA A 437 3.28 -8.91 1.95
N TYR A 438 4.13 -9.24 0.98
CA TYR A 438 4.17 -10.57 0.35
C TYR A 438 4.94 -11.54 1.25
N PHE A 439 4.26 -12.09 2.24
CA PHE A 439 4.79 -12.97 3.28
C PHE A 439 5.17 -14.36 2.74
N ILE A 440 6.32 -14.90 3.15
CA ILE A 440 6.67 -16.31 2.92
C ILE A 440 6.98 -17.00 4.25
N ASN A 441 6.42 -18.19 4.46
CA ASN A 441 6.69 -18.99 5.66
C ASN A 441 7.98 -19.83 5.47
N ASP A 442 9.13 -19.24 5.77
CA ASP A 442 10.47 -19.87 5.66
C ASP A 442 10.96 -20.53 6.96
N GLY A 443 10.10 -20.54 7.99
CA GLY A 443 10.33 -21.22 9.27
C GLY A 443 9.75 -22.63 9.33
N GLU A 444 8.74 -22.93 8.49
CA GLU A 444 7.93 -24.16 8.54
C GLU A 444 7.80 -24.83 7.18
N ALA A 445 8.83 -24.81 6.32
CA ALA A 445 8.90 -25.82 5.25
C ALA A 445 9.18 -27.17 5.90
N GLY A 446 8.14 -27.74 6.52
CA GLY A 446 8.16 -29.04 7.15
C GLY A 446 8.41 -30.09 6.09
N VAL A 447 9.69 -30.41 5.88
CA VAL A 447 10.08 -31.64 5.18
C VAL A 447 9.41 -32.85 5.85
N VAL A 448 9.20 -32.75 7.17
CA VAL A 448 8.48 -33.71 7.99
C VAL A 448 7.44 -32.95 8.83
N SER A 449 6.21 -33.47 8.85
CA SER A 449 5.07 -32.90 9.59
C SER A 449 4.41 -33.99 10.43
N GLY A 450 4.40 -33.80 11.75
CA GLY A 450 3.96 -34.79 12.74
C GLY A 450 5.04 -35.06 13.79
N SER A 451 4.76 -35.98 14.73
CA SER A 451 5.65 -36.27 15.87
C SER A 451 6.39 -37.60 15.78
N ALA A 452 6.08 -38.46 14.80
CA ALA A 452 6.76 -39.74 14.66
C ALA A 452 8.19 -39.52 14.12
N ASN A 453 9.13 -40.26 14.68
CA ASN A 453 10.51 -40.28 14.21
C ASN A 453 10.98 -41.72 14.07
N GLN A 454 11.67 -42.04 12.99
CA GLN A 454 12.26 -43.35 12.76
C GLN A 454 13.60 -43.24 12.01
N PRO A 455 14.43 -44.30 12.05
CA PRO A 455 15.61 -44.41 11.21
C PRO A 455 15.30 -44.29 9.71
N LEU A 456 16.26 -43.82 8.90
CA LEU A 456 16.09 -43.73 7.44
C LEU A 456 16.00 -45.10 6.74
N ASP A 457 16.31 -46.21 7.41
CA ASP A 457 16.01 -47.58 6.99
C ASP A 457 14.71 -48.15 7.62
N GLY A 458 13.90 -47.30 8.26
CA GLY A 458 12.59 -47.68 8.79
C GLY A 458 11.55 -48.04 7.72
N THR A 459 10.28 -48.08 8.14
CA THR A 459 9.16 -48.39 7.25
C THR A 459 8.47 -47.12 6.78
N PHE A 460 8.40 -46.91 5.47
CA PHE A 460 7.74 -45.75 4.87
C PHE A 460 6.60 -46.20 3.97
N ILE A 461 5.51 -45.43 3.98
CA ILE A 461 4.37 -45.66 3.10
C ILE A 461 4.34 -44.53 2.08
N VAL A 462 4.83 -44.79 0.88
CA VAL A 462 4.83 -43.81 -0.21
C VAL A 462 3.49 -43.87 -0.89
N PHE A 463 2.76 -42.76 -1.02
CA PHE A 463 1.42 -42.78 -1.59
C PHE A 463 1.13 -41.56 -2.47
N ASP A 464 0.10 -41.71 -3.28
CA ASP A 464 -0.42 -40.72 -4.22
C ASP A 464 -1.94 -40.94 -4.33
N ILE A 465 -2.70 -39.89 -4.67
CA ILE A 465 -4.14 -39.97 -4.88
C ILE A 465 -4.58 -39.30 -6.17
N GLU A 466 -5.66 -39.80 -6.75
CA GLU A 466 -6.41 -39.08 -7.79
C GLU A 466 -7.73 -38.58 -7.24
N THR A 467 -8.21 -37.46 -7.77
CA THR A 467 -9.36 -36.74 -7.23
C THR A 467 -10.25 -36.16 -8.33
N THR A 468 -11.51 -35.87 -8.00
CA THR A 468 -12.47 -35.22 -8.93
C THR A 468 -12.16 -33.74 -9.19
N GLY A 469 -11.09 -33.19 -8.59
CA GLY A 469 -10.61 -31.83 -8.78
C GLY A 469 -9.67 -31.38 -7.65
N LEU A 470 -9.27 -30.11 -7.65
CA LEU A 470 -8.21 -29.62 -6.75
C LEU A 470 -8.68 -29.14 -5.36
N SER A 471 -9.98 -28.97 -5.14
CA SER A 471 -10.52 -28.39 -3.90
C SER A 471 -10.94 -29.46 -2.90
N VAL A 472 -10.24 -29.57 -1.78
CA VAL A 472 -10.54 -30.53 -0.69
C VAL A 472 -11.97 -30.38 -0.16
N LEU A 473 -12.50 -29.15 -0.16
CA LEU A 473 -13.84 -28.85 0.34
C LEU A 473 -14.95 -29.41 -0.58
N GLN A 474 -14.71 -29.47 -1.88
CA GLN A 474 -15.76 -29.80 -2.87
C GLN A 474 -15.54 -31.12 -3.61
N GLU A 475 -14.29 -31.56 -3.66
CA GLU A 475 -13.87 -32.69 -4.47
C GLU A 475 -13.69 -33.94 -3.62
N ARG A 476 -13.62 -35.08 -4.29
CA ARG A 476 -13.59 -36.42 -3.70
C ARG A 476 -12.47 -37.23 -4.30
N ILE A 477 -12.00 -38.23 -3.56
CA ILE A 477 -10.95 -39.15 -4.00
C ILE A 477 -11.55 -40.12 -5.02
N THR A 478 -10.81 -40.46 -6.07
CA THR A 478 -11.18 -41.44 -7.11
C THR A 478 -10.24 -42.65 -7.16
N GLU A 479 -8.99 -42.50 -6.74
CA GLU A 479 -8.02 -43.59 -6.63
C GLU A 479 -7.03 -43.30 -5.48
N ILE A 480 -6.62 -44.33 -4.76
CA ILE A 480 -5.50 -44.29 -3.80
C ILE A 480 -4.47 -45.33 -4.23
N GLY A 481 -3.22 -44.90 -4.40
CA GLY A 481 -2.08 -45.77 -4.66
C GLY A 481 -1.04 -45.62 -3.57
N ALA A 482 -0.53 -46.72 -3.03
CA ALA A 482 0.48 -46.71 -1.98
C ALA A 482 1.49 -47.84 -2.11
N VAL A 483 2.70 -47.62 -1.63
CA VAL A 483 3.83 -48.53 -1.69
C VAL A 483 4.50 -48.57 -0.33
N ARG A 484 4.61 -49.76 0.25
CA ARG A 484 5.33 -49.99 1.49
C ARG A 484 6.80 -50.22 1.19
N MET A 485 7.65 -49.36 1.73
CA MET A 485 9.10 -49.50 1.72
C MET A 485 9.59 -49.92 3.10
N VAL A 486 10.48 -50.92 3.14
CA VAL A 486 11.13 -51.40 4.39
C VAL A 486 12.62 -51.52 4.11
N ASN A 487 13.47 -50.93 4.95
CA ASN A 487 14.92 -50.89 4.75
C ASN A 487 15.32 -50.31 3.38
N GLY A 488 14.55 -49.32 2.89
CA GLY A 488 14.77 -48.71 1.58
C GLY A 488 14.37 -49.55 0.38
N GLU A 489 13.82 -50.76 0.58
CA GLU A 489 13.37 -51.65 -0.48
C GLU A 489 11.85 -51.68 -0.56
N ILE A 490 11.30 -51.71 -1.78
CA ILE A 490 9.86 -51.86 -2.02
C ILE A 490 9.43 -53.28 -1.63
N LYS A 491 8.44 -53.41 -0.75
CA LYS A 491 7.97 -54.70 -0.22
C LYS A 491 6.55 -55.05 -0.63
N ASP A 492 5.67 -54.06 -0.62
CA ASP A 492 4.24 -54.28 -0.84
C ASP A 492 3.62 -53.06 -1.52
N THR A 493 2.48 -53.27 -2.17
CA THR A 493 1.74 -52.25 -2.90
C THR A 493 0.26 -52.35 -2.60
N PHE A 494 -0.39 -51.20 -2.43
CA PHE A 494 -1.82 -51.05 -2.24
C PHE A 494 -2.36 -50.16 -3.36
N SER A 495 -3.48 -50.54 -3.95
CA SER A 495 -4.19 -49.73 -4.93
C SER A 495 -5.68 -50.01 -4.82
N THR A 496 -6.48 -48.95 -4.80
CA THR A 496 -7.94 -49.06 -4.79
C THR A 496 -8.55 -47.87 -5.53
N PHE A 497 -9.58 -48.14 -6.34
CA PHE A 497 -10.47 -47.08 -6.79
C PHE A 497 -11.39 -46.68 -5.64
N VAL A 498 -11.94 -45.48 -5.72
CA VAL A 498 -12.88 -44.96 -4.73
C VAL A 498 -14.10 -44.44 -5.48
N ASP A 499 -15.30 -44.82 -5.04
CA ASP A 499 -16.53 -44.20 -5.52
C ASP A 499 -16.63 -42.79 -4.92
N PRO A 500 -16.47 -41.72 -5.74
CA PRO A 500 -16.53 -40.35 -5.25
C PRO A 500 -17.98 -39.93 -4.91
N GLN A 501 -18.99 -40.74 -5.22
CA GLN A 501 -20.42 -40.44 -5.09
C GLN A 501 -20.84 -39.14 -5.79
N LYS A 502 -20.05 -38.72 -6.79
CA LYS A 502 -20.32 -37.57 -7.64
C LYS A 502 -19.75 -37.82 -9.05
N PRO A 503 -20.34 -37.20 -10.09
CA PRO A 503 -19.79 -37.33 -11.44
C PRO A 503 -18.36 -36.80 -11.53
N ILE A 504 -17.48 -37.53 -12.22
CA ILE A 504 -16.11 -37.11 -12.51
C ILE A 504 -16.13 -36.10 -13.68
N PRO A 505 -15.58 -34.89 -13.52
CA PRO A 505 -15.56 -33.92 -14.61
C PRO A 505 -14.76 -34.43 -15.83
N PRO A 506 -15.21 -34.17 -17.08
CA PRO A 506 -14.53 -34.68 -18.28
C PRO A 506 -13.04 -34.32 -18.38
N LYS A 507 -12.67 -33.14 -17.88
CA LYS A 507 -11.27 -32.68 -17.85
C LYS A 507 -10.39 -33.52 -16.92
N ILE A 508 -10.95 -34.04 -15.83
CA ILE A 508 -10.25 -34.94 -14.90
C ILE A 508 -10.14 -36.33 -15.52
N THR A 509 -11.18 -36.81 -16.17
CA THR A 509 -11.10 -38.06 -16.95
C THR A 509 -10.06 -37.99 -18.07
N GLU A 510 -9.95 -36.85 -18.77
CA GLU A 510 -8.89 -36.64 -19.78
C GLU A 510 -7.48 -36.67 -19.16
N LEU A 511 -7.34 -36.19 -17.92
CA LEU A 511 -6.06 -36.09 -17.23
C LEU A 511 -5.62 -37.40 -16.58
N THR A 512 -6.55 -38.08 -15.91
CA THR A 512 -6.29 -39.29 -15.09
C THR A 512 -6.63 -40.59 -15.81
N GLY A 513 -7.45 -40.53 -16.85
CA GLY A 513 -8.03 -41.71 -17.49
C GLY A 513 -9.09 -42.41 -16.64
N ILE A 514 -9.49 -41.87 -15.49
CA ILE A 514 -10.52 -42.43 -14.62
C ILE A 514 -11.88 -41.85 -15.01
N ASP A 515 -12.82 -42.73 -15.38
CA ASP A 515 -14.20 -42.36 -15.71
C ASP A 515 -15.20 -42.90 -14.68
N ASP A 516 -16.43 -42.42 -14.73
CA ASP A 516 -17.50 -42.81 -13.81
C ASP A 516 -17.77 -44.32 -13.82
N SER A 517 -17.49 -45.03 -14.92
CA SER A 517 -17.73 -46.48 -15.02
C SER A 517 -16.70 -47.29 -14.25
N MET A 518 -15.48 -46.77 -14.09
CA MET A 518 -14.41 -47.42 -13.33
C MET A 518 -14.61 -47.35 -11.82
N VAL A 519 -15.32 -46.31 -11.34
CA VAL A 519 -15.54 -46.05 -9.92
C VAL A 519 -16.93 -46.44 -9.41
N ALA A 520 -17.87 -46.78 -10.32
CA ALA A 520 -19.26 -47.07 -9.96
C ALA A 520 -19.44 -48.25 -8.98
N ASP A 521 -18.59 -49.28 -9.09
CA ASP A 521 -18.59 -50.46 -8.20
C ASP A 521 -17.39 -50.44 -7.22
N ALA A 522 -16.68 -49.32 -7.13
CA ALA A 522 -15.54 -49.18 -6.23
C ALA A 522 -15.99 -49.01 -4.77
N PRO A 523 -15.11 -49.31 -3.80
CA PRO A 523 -15.38 -49.03 -2.39
C PRO A 523 -15.75 -47.57 -2.15
N SER A 524 -16.61 -47.34 -1.15
CA SER A 524 -16.92 -46.00 -0.68
C SER A 524 -15.67 -45.28 -0.14
N GLU A 525 -15.73 -43.94 -0.05
CA GLU A 525 -14.63 -43.14 0.52
C GLU A 525 -14.21 -43.62 1.92
N GLU A 526 -15.18 -44.00 2.76
CA GLU A 526 -14.91 -44.56 4.10
C GLU A 526 -14.12 -45.88 4.02
N GLU A 527 -14.58 -46.82 3.20
CA GLU A 527 -13.98 -48.16 3.08
C GLU A 527 -12.56 -48.08 2.48
N ALA A 528 -12.38 -47.24 1.47
CA ALA A 528 -11.09 -47.03 0.82
C ALA A 528 -10.07 -46.40 1.77
N VAL A 529 -10.45 -45.32 2.47
CA VAL A 529 -9.55 -44.64 3.42
C VAL A 529 -9.26 -45.53 4.63
N ARG A 530 -10.25 -46.27 5.14
CA ARG A 530 -10.03 -47.25 6.21
C ARG A 530 -9.02 -48.32 5.78
N SER A 531 -9.18 -48.89 4.59
CA SER A 531 -8.25 -49.89 4.03
C SER A 531 -6.85 -49.32 3.84
N PHE A 532 -6.73 -48.05 3.42
CA PHE A 532 -5.45 -47.36 3.33
C PHE A 532 -4.79 -47.16 4.70
N LEU A 533 -5.54 -46.71 5.71
CA LEU A 533 -5.01 -46.55 7.08
C LEU A 533 -4.59 -47.88 7.70
N GLU A 534 -5.33 -48.96 7.44
CA GLU A 534 -4.95 -50.33 7.83
C GLU A 534 -3.67 -50.78 7.12
N PHE A 535 -3.52 -50.47 5.83
CA PHE A 535 -2.27 -50.70 5.10
C PHE A 535 -1.12 -49.89 5.70
N CYS A 536 -1.33 -48.64 6.11
CA CYS A 536 -0.30 -47.86 6.79
C CYS A 536 0.12 -48.53 8.11
N GLY A 537 -0.84 -48.91 8.94
CA GLY A 537 -0.63 -49.35 10.31
C GLY A 537 -0.36 -48.19 11.29
N GLU A 538 -0.23 -48.51 12.57
CA GLU A 538 0.00 -47.50 13.61
C GLU A 538 1.41 -46.90 13.52
N ASN A 539 1.51 -45.58 13.72
CA ASN A 539 2.77 -44.81 13.72
C ASN A 539 3.59 -44.84 12.41
N ALA A 540 2.99 -45.24 11.29
CA ALA A 540 3.66 -45.18 10.00
C ALA A 540 3.98 -43.73 9.61
N ILE A 541 5.11 -43.56 8.92
CA ILE A 541 5.43 -42.30 8.24
C ILE A 541 5.05 -42.44 6.78
N VAL A 542 4.08 -41.63 6.36
CA VAL A 542 3.65 -41.55 4.96
C VAL A 542 4.53 -40.58 4.19
N VAL A 543 4.70 -40.81 2.90
CA VAL A 543 5.58 -40.03 2.03
C VAL A 543 4.81 -39.71 0.76
N ALA A 544 4.74 -38.43 0.40
CA ALA A 544 4.08 -37.99 -0.82
C ALA A 544 4.89 -36.86 -1.49
N HIS A 545 4.54 -36.52 -2.72
CA HIS A 545 5.22 -35.47 -3.48
C HIS A 545 4.32 -34.24 -3.57
N ASN A 546 4.69 -33.15 -2.87
CA ASN A 546 3.76 -32.10 -2.47
C ASN A 546 2.73 -32.61 -1.45
N ALA A 547 3.21 -33.34 -0.44
CA ALA A 547 2.41 -34.14 0.50
C ALA A 547 1.21 -33.43 1.13
N SER A 548 1.25 -32.10 1.25
CA SER A 548 0.12 -31.29 1.72
C SER A 548 -1.17 -31.53 0.94
N PHE A 549 -1.08 -31.80 -0.37
CA PHE A 549 -2.25 -32.08 -1.22
C PHE A 549 -2.87 -33.43 -0.84
N ASP A 550 -2.13 -34.53 -1.02
CA ASP A 550 -2.64 -35.89 -0.80
C ASP A 550 -3.13 -36.09 0.64
N THR A 551 -2.34 -35.60 1.61
CA THR A 551 -2.68 -35.74 3.03
C THR A 551 -3.91 -34.92 3.41
N SER A 552 -4.14 -33.75 2.80
CA SER A 552 -5.34 -32.94 3.08
C SER A 552 -6.63 -33.65 2.65
N PHE A 553 -6.63 -34.33 1.51
CA PHE A 553 -7.77 -35.12 1.04
C PHE A 553 -8.04 -36.33 1.93
N ILE A 554 -7.00 -37.09 2.30
CA ILE A 554 -7.16 -38.23 3.22
C ILE A 554 -7.68 -37.75 4.57
N LYS A 555 -7.13 -36.64 5.09
CA LYS A 555 -7.56 -36.07 6.36
C LYS A 555 -9.00 -35.59 6.33
N ALA A 556 -9.41 -34.89 5.28
CA ALA A 556 -10.79 -34.44 5.11
C ALA A 556 -11.75 -35.63 4.94
N ALA A 557 -11.34 -36.69 4.25
CA ALA A 557 -12.10 -37.93 4.16
C ALA A 557 -12.21 -38.62 5.53
N CYS A 558 -11.15 -38.63 6.33
CA CYS A 558 -11.20 -39.13 7.70
C CYS A 558 -12.18 -38.32 8.56
N GLU A 559 -12.12 -36.99 8.51
CA GLU A 559 -13.01 -36.09 9.26
C GLU A 559 -14.48 -36.28 8.86
N ARG A 560 -14.78 -36.47 7.57
CA ARG A 560 -16.15 -36.74 7.09
C ARG A 560 -16.73 -38.08 7.58
N ASN A 561 -15.87 -39.04 7.88
CA ASN A 561 -16.25 -40.41 8.22
C ASN A 561 -15.88 -40.79 9.66
N ASP A 562 -15.64 -39.80 10.54
CA ASP A 562 -15.27 -39.99 11.94
C ASP A 562 -14.06 -40.93 12.17
N LEU A 563 -13.12 -40.95 11.22
CA LEU A 563 -11.87 -41.71 11.32
C LEU A 563 -10.76 -40.84 11.91
N HIS A 564 -9.88 -41.47 12.69
CA HIS A 564 -8.74 -40.77 13.30
C HIS A 564 -7.55 -40.76 12.34
N TYR A 565 -7.00 -39.57 12.07
CA TYR A 565 -5.79 -39.39 11.27
C TYR A 565 -4.66 -38.80 12.11
N THR A 566 -3.62 -39.60 12.39
CA THR A 566 -2.46 -39.21 13.23
C THR A 566 -1.12 -39.47 12.56
N LEU A 567 -1.12 -39.76 11.25
CA LEU A 567 0.08 -40.14 10.53
C LEU A 567 1.02 -38.94 10.34
N THR A 568 2.31 -39.19 10.56
CA THR A 568 3.38 -38.22 10.24
C THR A 568 3.68 -38.33 8.75
N HIS A 569 3.86 -37.20 8.07
CA HIS A 569 4.13 -37.20 6.63
C HIS A 569 5.46 -36.53 6.28
N ILE A 570 6.08 -37.02 5.19
CA ILE A 570 7.28 -36.43 4.58
C ILE A 570 6.92 -35.89 3.20
N ASP A 571 7.32 -34.65 2.92
CA ASP A 571 7.19 -34.05 1.59
C ASP A 571 8.50 -34.18 0.80
N THR A 572 8.49 -35.08 -0.18
CA THR A 572 9.63 -35.30 -1.07
C THR A 572 9.91 -34.12 -2.00
N LEU A 573 8.94 -33.23 -2.26
CA LEU A 573 9.16 -32.00 -3.02
C LEU A 573 10.10 -31.06 -2.25
N ALA A 574 9.92 -30.95 -0.94
CA ALA A 574 10.80 -30.18 -0.07
C ALA A 574 12.22 -30.78 -0.04
N ILE A 575 12.33 -32.11 0.05
CA ILE A 575 13.62 -32.83 -0.04
C ILE A 575 14.30 -32.59 -1.38
N ALA A 576 13.54 -32.71 -2.48
CA ALA A 576 14.05 -32.55 -3.84
C ALA A 576 14.63 -31.16 -4.08
N ARG A 577 13.99 -30.11 -3.54
CA ARG A 577 14.48 -28.72 -3.63
C ARG A 577 15.82 -28.53 -2.92
N GLY A 578 16.05 -29.24 -1.81
CA GLY A 578 17.32 -29.22 -1.07
C GLY A 578 18.42 -30.05 -1.73
N LEU A 579 18.11 -31.27 -2.19
CA LEU A 579 19.09 -32.19 -2.79
C LEU A 579 19.43 -31.87 -4.25
N PHE A 580 18.51 -31.25 -5.00
CA PHE A 580 18.66 -30.97 -6.43
C PHE A 580 18.40 -29.49 -6.77
N PRO A 581 19.13 -28.53 -6.16
CA PRO A 581 18.90 -27.10 -6.37
C PRO A 581 19.16 -26.63 -7.81
N GLN A 582 19.88 -27.43 -8.61
CA GLN A 582 20.16 -27.17 -10.02
C GLN A 582 18.94 -27.34 -10.95
N LEU A 583 17.87 -27.99 -10.50
CA LEU A 583 16.68 -28.19 -11.32
C LEU A 583 15.77 -26.96 -11.25
N ASN A 584 15.31 -26.50 -12.43
CA ASN A 584 14.36 -25.38 -12.51
C ASN A 584 12.94 -25.74 -12.05
N LYS A 585 12.60 -27.02 -12.12
CA LYS A 585 11.31 -27.59 -11.71
C LYS A 585 11.58 -28.91 -11.00
N HIS A 586 10.79 -29.20 -9.98
CA HIS A 586 10.92 -30.41 -9.16
C HIS A 586 9.65 -31.27 -9.26
N LYS A 587 9.01 -31.32 -10.43
CA LYS A 587 7.90 -32.25 -10.65
C LYS A 587 8.40 -33.70 -10.64
N LEU A 588 7.52 -34.64 -10.32
CA LEU A 588 7.83 -36.07 -10.24
C LEU A 588 8.53 -36.59 -11.51
N ASP A 589 7.98 -36.29 -12.69
CA ASP A 589 8.52 -36.65 -14.01
C ASP A 589 9.92 -36.06 -14.26
N VAL A 590 10.12 -34.80 -13.89
CA VAL A 590 11.41 -34.10 -14.03
C VAL A 590 12.47 -34.75 -13.16
N ILE A 591 12.13 -35.11 -11.92
CA ILE A 591 13.05 -35.77 -10.99
C ILE A 591 13.35 -37.20 -11.45
N ALA A 592 12.32 -37.99 -11.82
CA ALA A 592 12.48 -39.34 -12.35
C ALA A 592 13.45 -39.36 -13.55
N LYS A 593 13.27 -38.42 -14.48
CA LYS A 593 14.14 -38.24 -15.64
C LYS A 593 15.56 -37.83 -15.26
N HIS A 594 15.72 -36.91 -14.31
CA HIS A 594 17.04 -36.49 -13.82
C HIS A 594 17.81 -37.66 -13.18
N LEU A 595 17.10 -38.50 -12.41
CA LEU A 595 17.65 -39.68 -11.75
C LEU A 595 17.74 -40.91 -12.67
N LYS A 596 17.27 -40.81 -13.91
CA LYS A 596 17.28 -41.88 -14.93
C LYS A 596 16.54 -43.15 -14.48
N LEU A 597 15.37 -42.99 -13.87
CA LEU A 597 14.57 -44.09 -13.30
C LEU A 597 13.58 -44.75 -14.29
N GLY A 598 13.59 -44.34 -15.56
CA GLY A 598 12.72 -44.84 -16.61
C GLY A 598 11.40 -44.06 -16.75
N ASP A 599 10.63 -44.40 -17.78
CA ASP A 599 9.30 -43.81 -18.02
C ASP A 599 8.23 -44.54 -17.18
N PHE A 600 7.14 -43.84 -16.85
CA PHE A 600 5.98 -44.37 -16.12
C PHE A 600 4.70 -43.71 -16.64
N ASN A 601 3.56 -44.35 -16.37
CA ASN A 601 2.27 -43.80 -16.75
C ASN A 601 1.83 -42.78 -15.71
N HIS A 602 2.15 -41.51 -15.97
CA HIS A 602 1.76 -40.42 -15.09
C HIS A 602 0.23 -40.32 -15.00
N HIS A 603 -0.30 -40.05 -13.81
CA HIS A 603 -1.74 -39.97 -13.50
C HIS A 603 -2.46 -41.30 -13.22
N ARG A 604 -1.70 -42.31 -12.79
CA ARG A 604 -2.25 -43.47 -12.08
C ARG A 604 -1.60 -43.51 -10.70
N ALA A 605 -2.41 -43.45 -9.65
CA ALA A 605 -1.91 -43.26 -8.29
C ALA A 605 -0.89 -44.34 -7.88
N CYS A 606 -1.12 -45.59 -8.29
CA CYS A 606 -0.20 -46.69 -7.97
C CYS A 606 1.15 -46.58 -8.69
N ASP A 607 1.16 -46.16 -9.96
CA ASP A 607 2.38 -46.02 -10.76
C ASP A 607 3.21 -44.82 -10.27
N ASP A 608 2.53 -43.72 -9.94
CA ASP A 608 3.14 -42.50 -9.40
C ASP A 608 3.73 -42.75 -8.01
N ALA A 609 3.02 -43.45 -7.12
CA ALA A 609 3.54 -43.89 -5.82
C ALA A 609 4.77 -44.81 -5.95
N LEU A 610 4.78 -45.72 -6.94
CA LEU A 610 5.93 -46.60 -7.20
C LEU A 610 7.14 -45.83 -7.74
N MET A 611 6.92 -44.89 -8.66
CA MET A 611 7.99 -44.03 -9.16
C MET A 611 8.55 -43.15 -8.04
N LEU A 612 7.66 -42.59 -7.21
CA LEU A 612 8.04 -41.81 -6.05
C LEU A 612 8.85 -42.63 -5.05
N ALA A 613 8.49 -43.90 -4.82
CA ALA A 613 9.25 -44.80 -3.95
C ALA A 613 10.69 -45.01 -4.43
N LYS A 614 10.88 -45.18 -5.75
CA LYS A 614 12.23 -45.28 -6.35
C LYS A 614 13.01 -43.97 -6.21
N ILE A 615 12.36 -42.82 -6.44
CA ILE A 615 12.97 -41.50 -6.22
C ILE A 615 13.39 -41.35 -4.76
N PHE A 616 12.49 -41.69 -3.83
CA PHE A 616 12.72 -41.57 -2.40
C PHE A 616 13.83 -42.49 -1.92
N GLN A 617 13.95 -43.70 -2.47
CA GLN A 617 15.09 -44.60 -2.22
C GLN A 617 16.44 -43.92 -2.55
N VAL A 618 16.54 -43.25 -3.70
CA VAL A 618 17.75 -42.50 -4.10
C VAL A 618 17.98 -41.31 -3.17
N MET A 619 16.92 -40.60 -2.77
CA MET A 619 17.02 -39.48 -1.83
C MET A 619 17.52 -39.94 -0.46
N LEU A 620 16.97 -41.02 0.10
CA LEU A 620 17.41 -41.62 1.37
C LEU A 620 18.89 -41.99 1.33
N GLN A 621 19.35 -42.58 0.22
CA GLN A 621 20.76 -42.93 0.06
C GLN A 621 21.66 -41.69 0.05
N LYS A 622 21.27 -40.63 -0.68
CA LYS A 622 22.00 -39.35 -0.66
C LYS A 622 22.01 -38.69 0.72
N LEU A 623 20.88 -38.70 1.44
CA LEU A 623 20.77 -38.16 2.79
C LEU A 623 21.72 -38.88 3.76
N LYS A 624 21.83 -40.22 3.65
CA LYS A 624 22.79 -41.02 4.43
C LYS A 624 24.23 -40.74 4.03
N ASP A 625 24.55 -40.77 2.74
CA ASP A 625 25.93 -40.75 2.26
C ASP A 625 26.56 -39.35 2.29
N GLU A 626 25.83 -38.34 1.84
CA GLU A 626 26.34 -36.97 1.66
C GLU A 626 26.10 -36.11 2.91
N TYR A 627 24.95 -36.26 3.57
CA TYR A 627 24.53 -35.41 4.69
C TYR A 627 24.64 -36.10 6.07
N LYS A 628 25.00 -37.39 6.11
CA LYS A 628 25.17 -38.19 7.34
C LYS A 628 23.95 -38.20 8.25
N ILE A 629 22.75 -38.13 7.66
CA ILE A 629 21.48 -38.17 8.38
C ILE A 629 21.14 -39.62 8.73
N THR A 630 20.63 -39.86 9.94
CA THR A 630 20.31 -41.21 10.42
C THR A 630 18.83 -41.42 10.69
N ASP A 631 18.07 -40.35 10.95
CA ASP A 631 16.65 -40.39 11.30
C ASP A 631 15.84 -39.33 10.53
N THR A 632 14.52 -39.49 10.55
CA THR A 632 13.58 -38.62 9.82
C THR A 632 13.48 -37.21 10.37
N ALA A 633 13.53 -37.01 11.70
CA ALA A 633 13.42 -35.69 12.31
C ALA A 633 14.61 -34.78 11.92
N SER A 634 15.77 -35.38 11.71
CA SER A 634 17.00 -34.69 11.32
C SER A 634 17.01 -34.21 9.85
N ILE A 635 16.11 -34.70 8.99
CA ILE A 635 16.08 -34.34 7.56
C ILE A 635 15.89 -32.83 7.37
N ALA A 636 14.95 -32.23 8.11
CA ALA A 636 14.61 -30.80 7.97
C ALA A 636 15.75 -29.86 8.39
N GLN A 637 16.58 -30.28 9.34
CA GLN A 637 17.68 -29.46 9.87
C GLN A 637 18.94 -29.53 9.01
N ALA A 638 19.16 -30.67 8.35
CA ALA A 638 20.40 -30.96 7.62
C ALA A 638 20.36 -30.54 6.14
N LEU A 639 19.16 -30.41 5.55
CA LEU A 639 19.03 -29.95 4.17
C LEU A 639 19.28 -28.45 4.06
N PRO A 640 19.95 -27.98 2.99
CA PRO A 640 20.05 -26.55 2.69
C PRO A 640 18.63 -25.98 2.62
N LYS A 641 18.40 -24.84 3.29
CA LYS A 641 17.10 -24.17 3.19
C LYS A 641 16.76 -23.95 1.70
N PRO A 642 15.55 -24.32 1.26
CA PRO A 642 15.12 -24.06 -0.11
C PRO A 642 15.33 -22.60 -0.46
N SER A 643 15.61 -22.31 -1.74
CA SER A 643 15.63 -20.93 -2.21
C SER A 643 14.32 -20.24 -1.83
N PHE A 644 14.39 -19.01 -1.30
CA PHE A 644 13.22 -18.22 -0.93
C PHE A 644 12.20 -18.08 -2.10
N LYS A 645 12.68 -18.20 -3.34
CA LYS A 645 11.88 -18.16 -4.58
C LYS A 645 10.94 -19.35 -4.74
N SER A 646 11.16 -20.43 -4.01
CA SER A 646 10.37 -21.67 -4.10
C SER A 646 9.19 -21.73 -3.11
N TYR A 647 9.16 -20.81 -2.14
CA TYR A 647 8.07 -20.73 -1.18
C TYR A 647 6.82 -20.13 -1.82
N LYS A 648 5.66 -20.66 -1.44
CA LYS A 648 4.38 -19.99 -1.66
C LYS A 648 4.38 -18.72 -0.82
N TYR A 649 3.94 -17.62 -1.41
CA TYR A 649 3.76 -16.37 -0.69
C TYR A 649 2.27 -16.12 -0.44
N PHE A 650 2.01 -15.35 0.60
CA PHE A 650 0.70 -14.95 1.07
C PHE A 650 0.69 -13.45 1.32
N HIS A 651 -0.50 -12.87 1.42
CA HIS A 651 -0.64 -11.49 1.87
C HIS A 651 -0.63 -11.40 3.40
N GLN A 652 -0.12 -10.30 3.93
CA GLN A 652 -0.02 -10.05 5.36
C GLN A 652 -0.06 -8.55 5.64
N ILE A 653 -0.96 -8.11 6.52
CA ILE A 653 -0.99 -6.71 6.93
C ILE A 653 -0.03 -6.48 8.10
N LEU A 654 0.86 -5.51 7.96
CA LEU A 654 1.73 -5.01 9.03
C LEU A 654 1.36 -3.56 9.33
N LEU A 655 0.95 -3.26 10.56
CA LEU A 655 0.62 -1.91 11.01
C LEU A 655 1.64 -1.41 12.04
N VAL A 656 2.04 -0.16 11.92
CA VAL A 656 3.01 0.48 12.81
C VAL A 656 2.34 0.95 14.10
N LYS A 657 2.84 0.46 15.25
CA LYS A 657 2.40 0.91 16.59
C LYS A 657 3.13 2.15 17.06
N ASN A 658 4.43 2.25 16.75
CA ASN A 658 5.33 3.26 17.29
C ASN A 658 6.54 3.50 16.35
N GLN A 659 7.42 4.44 16.72
CA GLN A 659 8.57 4.82 15.92
C GLN A 659 9.56 3.66 15.64
N LEU A 660 9.72 2.73 16.59
CA LEU A 660 10.52 1.52 16.39
C LEU A 660 9.89 0.64 15.30
N GLY A 661 8.57 0.44 15.37
CA GLY A 661 7.79 -0.24 14.34
C GLY A 661 7.98 0.37 12.97
N LEU A 662 7.92 1.70 12.85
CA LEU A 662 8.13 2.39 11.56
C LEU A 662 9.52 2.09 10.97
N LYS A 663 10.54 2.15 11.82
CA LYS A 663 11.92 1.83 11.42
C LYS A 663 12.05 0.37 11.01
N ASN A 664 11.41 -0.55 11.74
CA ASN A 664 11.41 -1.97 11.44
C ASN A 664 10.66 -2.27 10.13
N LEU A 665 9.53 -1.61 9.89
CA LEU A 665 8.79 -1.72 8.64
C LEU A 665 9.63 -1.27 7.44
N TYR A 666 10.34 -0.14 7.54
CA TYR A 666 11.25 0.30 6.48
C TYR A 666 12.39 -0.68 6.23
N LYS A 667 12.94 -1.32 7.27
CA LYS A 667 13.94 -2.39 7.11
C LYS A 667 13.33 -3.60 6.39
N LEU A 668 12.13 -4.02 6.77
CA LEU A 668 11.44 -5.15 6.12
C LEU A 668 11.18 -4.87 4.64
N ILE A 669 10.62 -3.70 4.31
CA ILE A 669 10.41 -3.27 2.92
C ILE A 669 11.74 -3.26 2.14
N SER A 670 12.81 -2.73 2.75
CA SER A 670 14.13 -2.69 2.12
C SER A 670 14.68 -4.09 1.84
N LYS A 671 14.63 -4.99 2.83
CA LYS A 671 15.07 -6.39 2.68
C LYS A 671 14.26 -7.12 1.63
N ALA A 672 12.95 -6.90 1.60
CA ALA A 672 12.06 -7.50 0.62
C ALA A 672 12.41 -7.06 -0.82
N HIS A 673 12.84 -5.81 -1.02
CA HIS A 673 13.26 -5.27 -2.32
C HIS A 673 14.71 -5.58 -2.71
N LEU A 674 15.62 -5.74 -1.74
CA LEU A 674 17.06 -5.88 -2.01
C LEU A 674 17.53 -7.34 -1.90
N ASP A 675 17.14 -8.03 -0.83
CA ASP A 675 17.66 -9.35 -0.46
C ASP A 675 16.75 -10.47 -0.97
N TYR A 676 15.42 -10.23 -0.97
CA TYR A 676 14.39 -11.25 -1.20
C TYR A 676 13.47 -10.94 -2.38
N PHE A 677 13.89 -10.06 -3.28
CA PHE A 677 13.10 -9.75 -4.46
C PHE A 677 13.11 -10.92 -5.45
N TYR A 678 11.94 -11.25 -5.98
CA TYR A 678 11.81 -12.20 -7.07
C TYR A 678 10.96 -11.64 -8.21
N LYS A 679 9.63 -11.83 -8.13
CA LYS A 679 8.64 -11.13 -8.95
C LYS A 679 7.92 -10.03 -8.15
N LYS A 680 7.94 -10.19 -6.84
CA LYS A 680 7.37 -9.34 -5.82
C LYS A 680 8.41 -9.20 -4.70
N PRO A 681 8.36 -8.13 -3.89
CA PRO A 681 9.24 -7.97 -2.73
C PRO A 681 8.78 -8.91 -1.60
N LEU A 682 9.43 -10.07 -1.46
CA LEU A 682 9.01 -11.11 -0.51
C LEU A 682 9.52 -10.82 0.91
N THR A 683 8.70 -11.09 1.92
CA THR A 683 9.02 -10.90 3.34
C THR A 683 9.04 -12.23 4.08
N PRO A 684 10.23 -12.80 4.39
CA PRO A 684 10.33 -14.05 5.14
C PRO A 684 9.82 -13.95 6.58
N LYS A 685 9.10 -14.97 7.06
CA LYS A 685 8.63 -15.11 8.45
C LYS A 685 9.78 -14.95 9.44
N SER A 686 10.94 -15.53 9.14
CA SER A 686 12.13 -15.45 9.98
C SER A 686 12.68 -14.01 10.13
N GLU A 687 12.60 -13.18 9.09
CA GLU A 687 13.00 -11.77 9.15
C GLU A 687 11.92 -10.92 9.82
N LEU A 688 10.64 -11.21 9.55
CA LEU A 688 9.51 -10.55 10.20
C LEU A 688 9.54 -10.75 11.72
N VAL A 689 9.77 -11.97 12.20
CA VAL A 689 9.86 -12.26 13.64
C VAL A 689 10.98 -11.45 14.32
N LYS A 690 12.14 -11.32 13.67
CA LYS A 690 13.26 -10.50 14.20
C LYS A 690 12.93 -9.00 14.29
N LEU A 691 12.03 -8.52 13.45
CA LEU A 691 11.67 -7.10 13.32
C LEU A 691 10.22 -6.84 13.72
N ARG A 692 9.58 -7.77 14.45
CA ARG A 692 8.16 -7.69 14.83
C ARG A 692 7.88 -6.57 15.83
N ASP A 693 8.86 -6.22 16.66
CA ASP A 693 8.70 -5.22 17.71
C ASP A 693 8.20 -3.89 17.14
N GLY A 694 7.12 -3.38 17.74
CA GLY A 694 6.46 -2.15 17.29
C GLY A 694 5.51 -2.32 16.12
N LEU A 695 5.25 -3.55 15.64
CA LEU A 695 4.26 -3.86 14.61
C LEU A 695 3.05 -4.60 15.18
N LEU A 696 1.90 -4.45 14.53
CA LEU A 696 0.74 -5.36 14.64
C LEU A 696 0.61 -6.13 13.33
N ILE A 697 0.33 -7.42 13.43
CA ILE A 697 0.25 -8.34 12.29
C ILE A 697 -1.19 -8.82 12.13
N GLY A 698 -1.81 -8.51 10.99
CA GLY A 698 -3.18 -8.87 10.62
C GLY A 698 -3.24 -9.92 9.51
N SER A 699 -4.14 -10.90 9.63
CA SER A 699 -4.21 -12.07 8.74
C SER A 699 -4.52 -11.78 7.26
N ALA A 700 -4.82 -10.53 6.89
CA ALA A 700 -5.07 -10.06 5.53
C ALA A 700 -6.32 -10.65 4.83
N CYS A 701 -6.34 -10.57 3.50
CA CYS A 701 -7.44 -10.92 2.62
C CYS A 701 -7.52 -12.43 2.31
N GLU A 702 -8.24 -12.82 1.26
CA GLU A 702 -8.34 -14.21 0.80
C GLU A 702 -7.02 -14.78 0.27
N ALA A 703 -6.06 -13.91 -0.05
CA ALA A 703 -4.67 -14.29 -0.34
C ALA A 703 -3.79 -14.47 0.90
N GLY A 704 -4.31 -14.21 2.10
CA GLY A 704 -3.64 -14.45 3.38
C GLY A 704 -3.47 -15.94 3.71
N GLU A 705 -2.47 -16.27 4.54
CA GLU A 705 -2.12 -17.67 4.87
C GLU A 705 -3.28 -18.38 5.60
N LEU A 706 -3.95 -17.73 6.56
CA LEU A 706 -5.09 -18.30 7.27
C LEU A 706 -6.28 -18.59 6.34
N TYR A 707 -6.67 -17.63 5.51
CA TYR A 707 -7.81 -17.82 4.60
C TYR A 707 -7.52 -18.93 3.59
N ARG A 708 -6.31 -18.95 3.02
CA ARG A 708 -5.87 -20.04 2.13
C ARG A 708 -5.85 -21.39 2.84
N ALA A 709 -5.41 -21.46 4.09
CA ALA A 709 -5.44 -22.69 4.87
C ALA A 709 -6.87 -23.22 5.08
N ILE A 710 -7.87 -22.34 5.25
CA ILE A 710 -9.28 -22.72 5.33
C ILE A 710 -9.75 -23.32 4.00
N LEU A 711 -9.43 -22.66 2.88
CA LEU A 711 -9.75 -23.17 1.54
C LEU A 711 -9.08 -24.51 1.22
N ASP A 712 -7.85 -24.70 1.71
CA ASP A 712 -7.06 -25.92 1.58
C ASP A 712 -7.55 -27.04 2.54
N GLY A 713 -8.62 -26.81 3.32
CA GLY A 713 -9.21 -27.83 4.19
C GLY A 713 -8.37 -28.19 5.41
N LYS A 714 -7.53 -27.27 5.91
CA LYS A 714 -6.73 -27.49 7.11
C LYS A 714 -7.60 -27.71 8.34
N ASN A 715 -7.18 -28.60 9.22
CA ASN A 715 -7.99 -28.95 10.40
C ASN A 715 -7.94 -27.86 11.46
N ARG A 716 -8.80 -27.99 12.48
CA ARG A 716 -8.97 -26.98 13.52
C ARG A 716 -7.67 -26.63 14.26
N GLU A 717 -6.83 -27.60 14.56
CA GLU A 717 -5.57 -27.37 15.29
C GLU A 717 -4.49 -26.70 14.42
N GLU A 718 -4.39 -27.07 13.13
CA GLU A 718 -3.53 -26.37 12.18
C GLU A 718 -3.98 -24.91 12.00
N LEU A 719 -5.29 -24.69 11.85
CA LEU A 719 -5.85 -23.34 11.72
C LEU A 719 -5.57 -22.49 12.95
N LYS A 720 -5.71 -23.05 14.17
CA LYS A 720 -5.32 -22.36 15.41
C LYS A 720 -3.85 -22.03 15.44
N SER A 721 -2.98 -22.96 15.04
CA SER A 721 -1.54 -22.73 14.98
C SER A 721 -1.20 -21.56 14.06
N ILE A 722 -1.78 -21.51 12.86
CA ILE A 722 -1.59 -20.41 11.91
C ILE A 722 -2.14 -19.11 12.50
N ALA A 723 -3.38 -19.12 12.99
CA ALA A 723 -4.05 -17.94 13.53
C ALA A 723 -3.31 -17.33 14.74
N SER A 724 -2.67 -18.16 15.58
CA SER A 724 -1.92 -17.74 16.77
C SER A 724 -0.69 -16.86 16.46
N PHE A 725 -0.24 -16.85 15.21
CA PHE A 725 0.86 -15.98 14.78
C PHE A 725 0.43 -14.50 14.66
N TYR A 726 -0.86 -14.23 14.44
CA TYR A 726 -1.37 -12.88 14.21
C TYR A 726 -1.76 -12.18 15.51
N ASP A 727 -1.70 -10.85 15.50
CA ASP A 727 -2.21 -10.02 16.62
C ASP A 727 -3.71 -9.74 16.47
N TYR A 728 -4.25 -9.84 15.26
CA TYR A 728 -5.68 -9.77 14.95
C TYR A 728 -6.00 -10.52 13.66
N LEU A 729 -7.25 -10.95 13.52
CA LEU A 729 -7.74 -11.64 12.32
C LEU A 729 -8.64 -10.71 11.51
N GLU A 730 -8.56 -10.79 10.20
CA GLU A 730 -9.36 -10.00 9.28
C GLU A 730 -10.49 -10.82 8.68
N ILE A 731 -11.64 -10.16 8.52
CA ILE A 731 -12.75 -10.61 7.68
C ILE A 731 -13.15 -9.47 6.74
N GLN A 732 -13.66 -9.82 5.57
CA GLN A 732 -14.04 -8.85 4.54
C GLN A 732 -15.50 -9.02 4.12
N PRO A 733 -16.12 -7.98 3.53
CA PRO A 733 -17.41 -8.11 2.87
C PRO A 733 -17.40 -9.25 1.84
N ILE A 734 -18.50 -9.99 1.75
CA ILE A 734 -18.63 -11.13 0.82
C ILE A 734 -18.37 -10.74 -0.64
N GLY A 735 -18.63 -9.47 -1.00
CA GLY A 735 -18.36 -8.91 -2.33
C GLY A 735 -16.93 -9.16 -2.79
N ASN A 736 -15.95 -8.93 -1.91
CA ASN A 736 -14.52 -9.11 -2.19
C ASN A 736 -14.20 -10.53 -2.69
N ASN A 737 -14.92 -11.52 -2.17
CA ASN A 737 -14.64 -12.93 -2.39
C ASN A 737 -15.60 -13.62 -3.37
N MET A 738 -16.48 -12.85 -4.06
CA MET A 738 -17.44 -13.41 -5.02
C MET A 738 -16.77 -14.15 -6.19
N HIS A 739 -15.54 -13.80 -6.55
CA HIS A 739 -14.78 -14.50 -7.57
C HIS A 739 -14.55 -15.98 -7.21
N LEU A 740 -14.41 -16.33 -5.92
CA LEU A 740 -14.24 -17.71 -5.47
C LEU A 740 -15.50 -18.56 -5.78
N VAL A 741 -16.69 -17.96 -5.74
CA VAL A 741 -17.95 -18.63 -6.13
C VAL A 741 -17.97 -18.82 -7.65
N ARG A 742 -17.63 -17.78 -8.41
CA ARG A 742 -17.63 -17.83 -9.88
C ARG A 742 -16.64 -18.85 -10.45
N GLU A 743 -15.48 -18.98 -9.80
CA GLU A 743 -14.44 -19.96 -10.15
C GLU A 743 -14.74 -21.38 -9.63
N GLY A 744 -15.83 -21.56 -8.87
CA GLY A 744 -16.17 -22.85 -8.26
C GLY A 744 -15.23 -23.29 -7.14
N LYS A 745 -14.42 -22.39 -6.57
CA LYS A 745 -13.57 -22.70 -5.40
C LYS A 745 -14.37 -22.81 -4.10
N VAL A 746 -15.46 -22.07 -3.99
CA VAL A 746 -16.50 -22.24 -2.96
C VAL A 746 -17.86 -22.48 -3.61
N LYS A 747 -18.78 -23.14 -2.89
CA LYS A 747 -20.06 -23.61 -3.42
C LYS A 747 -21.01 -22.46 -3.76
N ASP A 748 -21.17 -21.52 -2.83
CA ASP A 748 -22.16 -20.46 -2.87
C ASP A 748 -21.78 -19.32 -1.90
N VAL A 749 -22.64 -18.31 -1.82
CA VAL A 749 -22.45 -17.17 -0.91
C VAL A 749 -22.48 -17.61 0.57
N GLU A 750 -23.22 -18.66 0.92
CA GLU A 750 -23.27 -19.16 2.29
C GLU A 750 -21.91 -19.72 2.72
N ALA A 751 -21.22 -20.44 1.82
CA ALA A 751 -19.87 -20.92 2.08
C ALA A 751 -18.86 -19.77 2.36
N LEU A 752 -19.01 -18.60 1.71
CA LEU A 752 -18.19 -17.42 2.04
C LEU A 752 -18.50 -16.88 3.44
N GLN A 753 -19.78 -16.87 3.82
CA GLN A 753 -20.20 -16.46 5.17
C GLN A 753 -19.69 -17.44 6.22
N ASP A 754 -19.69 -18.75 5.94
CA ASP A 754 -19.15 -19.77 6.82
C ASP A 754 -17.65 -19.60 7.05
N ILE A 755 -16.87 -19.21 6.04
CA ILE A 755 -15.46 -18.87 6.21
C ILE A 755 -15.30 -17.69 7.18
N ASN A 756 -16.09 -16.62 7.00
CA ASN A 756 -16.07 -15.48 7.93
C ASN A 756 -16.46 -15.91 9.36
N ARG A 757 -17.50 -16.74 9.53
CA ARG A 757 -17.91 -17.28 10.84
C ARG A 757 -16.81 -18.16 11.46
N LEU A 758 -16.10 -18.93 10.64
CA LEU A 758 -15.00 -19.78 11.08
C LEU A 758 -13.83 -18.94 11.63
N ILE A 759 -13.47 -17.85 10.94
CA ILE A 759 -12.44 -16.91 11.38
C ILE A 759 -12.87 -16.19 12.67
N VAL A 760 -14.13 -15.76 12.76
CA VAL A 760 -14.70 -15.20 13.99
C VAL A 760 -14.57 -16.19 15.15
N GLY A 761 -14.98 -17.44 14.94
CA GLY A 761 -14.86 -18.48 15.96
C GLY A 761 -13.41 -18.80 16.35
N LEU A 762 -12.45 -18.73 15.42
CA LEU A 762 -11.02 -18.85 15.74
C LEU A 762 -10.55 -17.69 16.62
N GLY A 763 -10.99 -16.47 16.33
CA GLY A 763 -10.68 -15.29 17.14
C GLY A 763 -11.21 -15.43 18.56
N ASP A 764 -12.46 -15.86 18.72
CA ASP A 764 -13.08 -16.11 20.03
C ASP A 764 -12.34 -17.20 20.82
N GLU A 765 -11.97 -18.31 20.18
CA GLU A 765 -11.25 -19.42 20.81
C GLU A 765 -9.83 -19.02 21.28
N LEU A 766 -9.14 -18.18 20.52
CA LEU A 766 -7.77 -17.75 20.81
C LEU A 766 -7.68 -16.45 21.59
N GLY A 767 -8.81 -15.76 21.82
CA GLY A 767 -8.83 -14.42 22.43
C GLY A 767 -8.20 -13.35 21.54
N LEU A 768 -8.24 -13.52 20.22
CA LEU A 768 -7.70 -12.57 19.25
C LEU A 768 -8.83 -11.65 18.72
N PRO A 769 -8.59 -10.33 18.59
CA PRO A 769 -9.53 -9.44 17.95
C PRO A 769 -9.79 -9.84 16.49
N VAL A 770 -11.06 -9.84 16.08
CA VAL A 770 -11.46 -10.01 14.68
C VAL A 770 -11.99 -8.68 14.17
N VAL A 771 -11.44 -8.20 13.05
CA VAL A 771 -11.72 -6.86 12.51
C VAL A 771 -12.28 -6.96 11.09
N ALA A 772 -13.28 -6.13 10.80
CA ALA A 772 -13.89 -6.05 9.47
C ALA A 772 -13.20 -4.97 8.62
N THR A 773 -12.44 -5.41 7.61
CA THR A 773 -11.72 -4.53 6.67
C THR A 773 -12.37 -4.58 5.29
N CYS A 774 -12.16 -3.56 4.45
CA CYS A 774 -12.78 -3.53 3.11
C CYS A 774 -11.79 -3.80 1.98
N ASP A 775 -10.48 -3.76 2.24
CA ASP A 775 -9.46 -3.90 1.21
C ASP A 775 -9.71 -2.93 0.03
N VAL A 776 -9.74 -1.65 0.39
CA VAL A 776 -10.20 -0.56 -0.48
C VAL A 776 -9.17 -0.29 -1.58
N HIS A 777 -9.59 -0.30 -2.85
CA HIS A 777 -8.73 0.03 -4.00
C HIS A 777 -9.15 1.32 -4.74
N PHE A 778 -10.34 1.82 -4.43
CA PHE A 778 -10.89 3.06 -4.95
C PHE A 778 -11.90 3.64 -3.95
N MET A 779 -12.08 4.97 -3.97
CA MET A 779 -12.88 5.69 -2.98
C MET A 779 -14.38 5.67 -3.25
N ASP A 780 -14.79 5.68 -4.52
CA ASP A 780 -16.20 5.71 -4.93
C ASP A 780 -16.49 4.65 -6.01
N PRO A 781 -17.71 4.06 -6.05
CA PRO A 781 -18.01 2.92 -6.93
C PRO A 781 -17.73 3.14 -8.43
N TYR A 782 -17.94 4.35 -8.95
CA TYR A 782 -17.69 4.65 -10.37
C TYR A 782 -16.21 4.49 -10.77
N GLN A 783 -15.29 4.62 -9.81
CA GLN A 783 -13.85 4.49 -10.03
C GLN A 783 -13.41 3.03 -10.26
N SER A 784 -14.29 2.06 -9.98
CA SER A 784 -14.10 0.66 -10.40
C SER A 784 -13.77 0.54 -11.89
N LYS A 785 -14.36 1.39 -12.74
CA LYS A 785 -14.06 1.43 -14.19
C LYS A 785 -12.62 1.83 -14.49
N TYR A 786 -11.99 2.66 -13.65
CA TYR A 786 -10.59 3.01 -13.82
C TYR A 786 -9.68 1.83 -13.48
N ARG A 787 -9.99 1.11 -12.39
CA ARG A 787 -9.30 -0.12 -12.02
C ARG A 787 -9.50 -1.22 -13.06
N GLU A 788 -10.71 -1.38 -13.59
CA GLU A 788 -11.02 -2.31 -14.69
C GLU A 788 -10.08 -2.08 -15.88
N ILE A 789 -9.83 -0.84 -16.29
CA ILE A 789 -8.90 -0.52 -17.39
C ILE A 789 -7.46 -0.96 -17.05
N LEU A 790 -7.00 -0.69 -15.82
CA LEU A 790 -5.67 -1.09 -15.36
C LEU A 790 -5.50 -2.62 -15.31
N LEU A 791 -6.48 -3.33 -14.77
CA LEU A 791 -6.46 -4.79 -14.67
C LEU A 791 -6.61 -5.47 -16.04
N THR A 792 -7.44 -4.90 -16.93
CA THR A 792 -7.55 -5.37 -18.33
C THR A 792 -6.21 -5.30 -19.04
N SER A 793 -5.43 -4.24 -18.83
CA SER A 793 -4.08 -4.09 -19.41
C SER A 793 -3.08 -5.16 -18.95
N GLN A 794 -3.38 -5.81 -17.81
CA GLN A 794 -2.60 -6.91 -17.24
C GLN A 794 -3.17 -8.30 -17.58
N ASN A 795 -4.21 -8.38 -18.42
CA ASN A 795 -4.91 -9.61 -18.83
C ASN A 795 -5.65 -10.34 -17.71
N TYR A 796 -6.19 -9.62 -16.72
CA TYR A 796 -7.12 -10.21 -15.75
C TYR A 796 -8.48 -10.47 -16.41
N SER A 797 -8.99 -11.69 -16.30
CA SER A 797 -10.24 -12.13 -16.94
C SER A 797 -11.51 -11.60 -16.27
N ASP A 798 -11.41 -11.18 -15.01
CA ASP A 798 -12.50 -10.73 -14.14
C ASP A 798 -12.43 -9.22 -13.81
N ALA A 799 -11.64 -8.47 -14.58
CA ALA A 799 -11.39 -7.03 -14.37
C ALA A 799 -12.68 -6.18 -14.28
N ALA A 800 -13.77 -6.61 -14.94
CA ALA A 800 -15.05 -5.91 -14.95
C ALA A 800 -15.96 -6.19 -13.73
N GLU A 801 -15.61 -7.19 -12.91
CA GLU A 801 -16.44 -7.68 -11.80
C GLU A 801 -15.83 -7.34 -10.43
N GLN A 802 -15.45 -6.06 -10.29
CA GLN A 802 -14.90 -5.49 -9.06
C GLN A 802 -16.02 -5.26 -8.03
N PRO A 803 -15.76 -5.56 -6.74
CA PRO A 803 -16.74 -5.44 -5.66
C PRO A 803 -17.07 -4.00 -5.25
#